data_AF-A0A8T4ER40-F1
#
_entry.id   AF-A0A8T4ER40-F1
#
_cell.length_a   1.000
_cell.length_b   1.000
_cell.length_c   1.000
_cell.angle_alpha   90.00
_cell.angle_beta   90.00
_cell.angle_gamma   90.00
#
_symmetry.space_group_name_H-M   'P 1'
#
loop_
_entity.id
_entity.type
_entity.pdbx_description
1 polymer ?
#
loop_
_entity_poly.entity_id
_entity_poly.type
_entity_poly.pdbx_seq_one_letter_code
_entity_poly.pdbx_strand_id
1 'polypeptide(L)'
;MRRALARARDGKALDVAEAAVLLGARGDDLDLLLDHASRVRDAGLMAAGRPGVVTYSRKVFIPLTRLCRDRCGYCTFATSPHKLDSPFLSPDEVLEIARQGAALGCKEALFTLGDRPEERWHQARAWLDERGYDDTLSYVRAMAVRVLEETGLLPHLNPGVMTWRDLQRLKPVAPSMGMMLETTSTRLFTEKGGAHYGSPDKDPAVRLRVLEDAGRSNVPFTTGILIGIGETVEDRAESIFAIRRVAREYGGIQEVIVQNFRAKPDTAMRGMPDADLHELAATIAVTRLVLGARARVQAPPNLIGDEYALMIRAGIDDWGGVSPLTPDHVNPERPWPQIDDLAARTEAAGFQLRERLTIYPEYALKGEPWLDPRVSAHVAALADPDTGLARDVLPYGMPWQEPDGGFVSAGRTDLHVKVDTEGRTSDRRDDFDDVYGDWDALRDRLPTFDSAVGADVREALRQAERDPRGLTDDQAVALLGLDGDGLDELATLADGLRREAAGDEVTYVVNRNINFTNVCYTGCRFCAFAQRRTDADAYTLSLSEVADRAAEAWEAGATEVCMQGGIHPDLPGTAYFDLARAIKERTPDIHVHAFSPMEVVNGVARTGLSLEDWLTAAREAGVDSLPGTAAEILDDDVRWVLTKGKLPAKDWVDVITTAHKLGIPTTSTMMYGHVDTHMHWARHIRLIRRIQEETGGFSEFVLLPFVHHSAPIYLAGVARPGPTAAENRAVHALARIMLHGAIANIQCSWVKLRDDLCRAVLSGGVNDLGGTLMEETISRMAGSENGSYKTISEIAAMVAPTGRPLRQRTTSYGIPDEERTAAAQRSDGVCRSVRRQVVITTVDIRS
;
A
#
# COMPACT_ATOMS: atom_id res chain seq x y z
N MET A 1 -0.57 27.15 32.10
CA MET A 1 0.79 27.52 31.68
C MET A 1 1.89 26.83 32.51
N ARG A 2 2.16 27.27 33.75
CA ARG A 2 3.25 26.72 34.61
C ARG A 2 3.39 25.19 34.64
N ARG A 3 2.29 24.45 34.82
CA ARG A 3 2.29 22.97 34.80
C ARG A 3 2.75 22.40 33.45
N ALA A 4 2.25 22.94 32.35
CA ALA A 4 2.59 22.48 31.00
C ALA A 4 4.07 22.77 30.68
N LEU A 5 4.57 23.97 31.02
CA LEU A 5 6.00 24.30 30.90
C LEU A 5 6.89 23.38 31.73
N ALA A 6 6.51 23.09 32.98
CA ALA A 6 7.26 22.15 33.83
C ALA A 6 7.31 20.73 33.23
N ARG A 7 6.21 20.26 32.64
CA ARG A 7 6.19 18.96 31.95
C ARG A 7 7.05 18.95 30.69
N ALA A 8 6.99 20.01 29.89
CA ALA A 8 7.84 20.18 28.72
C ALA A 8 9.32 20.20 29.10
N ARG A 9 9.69 20.93 30.17
CA ARG A 9 11.06 20.96 30.73
C ARG A 9 11.56 19.57 31.10
N ASP A 10 10.71 18.77 31.73
CA ASP A 10 11.03 17.43 32.23
C ASP A 10 10.93 16.35 31.15
N GLY A 11 10.65 16.72 29.89
CA GLY A 11 10.52 15.77 28.77
C GLY A 11 9.31 14.84 28.86
N LYS A 12 8.29 15.20 29.65
CA LYS A 12 7.07 14.39 29.80
C LYS A 12 6.17 14.57 28.57
N ALA A 13 5.49 13.49 28.17
CA ALA A 13 4.52 13.54 27.09
C ALA A 13 3.42 14.57 27.40
N LEU A 14 3.22 15.51 26.48
CA LEU A 14 2.14 16.49 26.54
C LEU A 14 0.84 15.85 26.02
N ASP A 15 -0.30 16.29 26.57
CA ASP A 15 -1.62 16.05 25.99
C ASP A 15 -2.09 17.27 25.16
N VAL A 16 -3.23 17.14 24.48
CA VAL A 16 -3.78 18.19 23.61
C VAL A 16 -4.09 19.46 24.39
N ALA A 17 -4.62 19.34 25.62
CA ALA A 17 -4.96 20.49 26.45
C ALA A 17 -3.72 21.24 26.95
N GLU A 18 -2.68 20.51 27.34
CA GLU A 18 -1.38 21.09 27.71
C GLU A 18 -0.74 21.81 26.52
N ALA A 19 -0.79 21.22 25.32
CA ALA A 19 -0.31 21.85 24.09
C ALA A 19 -1.09 23.12 23.73
N ALA A 20 -2.43 23.08 23.78
CA ALA A 20 -3.30 24.23 23.53
C ALA A 20 -2.98 25.40 24.48
N VAL A 21 -2.72 25.10 25.75
CA VAL A 21 -2.27 26.10 26.73
C VAL A 21 -0.92 26.70 26.37
N LEU A 22 0.05 25.89 25.92
CA LEU A 22 1.39 26.36 25.53
C LEU A 22 1.37 27.24 24.26
N LEU A 23 0.45 27.00 23.33
CA LEU A 23 0.28 27.85 22.13
C LEU A 23 -0.06 29.30 22.48
N GLY A 24 -0.68 29.53 23.64
CA GLY A 24 -0.97 30.86 24.18
C GLY A 24 0.22 31.55 24.89
N ALA A 25 1.41 30.95 24.94
CA ALA A 25 2.57 31.51 25.65
C ALA A 25 3.03 32.84 25.06
N ARG A 26 3.28 33.84 25.92
CA ARG A 26 3.78 35.19 25.58
C ARG A 26 4.73 35.68 26.68
N GLY A 27 5.60 36.64 26.37
CA GLY A 27 6.58 37.18 27.32
C GLY A 27 7.47 36.08 27.91
N ASP A 28 7.73 36.13 29.22
CA ASP A 28 8.60 35.16 29.91
C ASP A 28 8.18 33.69 29.71
N ASP A 29 6.87 33.41 29.63
CA ASP A 29 6.37 32.05 29.38
C ASP A 29 6.75 31.57 27.97
N LEU A 30 6.78 32.47 26.97
CA LEU A 30 7.26 32.17 25.63
C LEU A 30 8.76 31.91 25.64
N ASP A 31 9.56 32.75 26.28
CA ASP A 31 11.01 32.53 26.35
C ASP A 31 11.36 31.17 26.96
N LEU A 32 10.69 30.78 28.06
CA LEU A 32 10.85 29.45 28.65
C LEU A 32 10.47 28.32 27.68
N LEU A 33 9.38 28.49 26.94
CA LEU A 33 8.93 27.52 25.94
C LEU A 33 9.98 27.36 24.81
N LEU A 34 10.52 28.46 24.29
CA LEU A 34 11.55 28.46 23.26
C LEU A 34 12.84 27.78 23.76
N ASP A 35 13.25 28.03 25.00
CA ASP A 35 14.42 27.37 25.62
C ASP A 35 14.23 25.86 25.78
N HIS A 36 12.98 25.39 25.90
CA HIS A 36 12.69 23.95 25.96
C HIS A 36 12.70 23.33 24.56
N ALA A 37 12.07 23.99 23.58
CA ALA A 37 12.04 23.51 22.21
C ALA A 37 13.43 23.48 21.55
N SER A 38 14.25 24.51 21.77
CA SER A 38 15.63 24.58 21.29
C SER A 38 16.50 23.43 21.81
N ARG A 39 16.40 23.09 23.10
CA ARG A 39 17.11 21.92 23.66
C ARG A 39 16.69 20.60 22.99
N VAL A 40 15.41 20.45 22.66
CA VAL A 40 14.91 19.25 21.94
C VAL A 40 15.41 19.23 20.49
N ARG A 41 15.45 20.37 19.80
CA ARG A 41 16.05 20.51 18.47
C ARG A 41 17.54 20.13 18.50
N ASP A 42 18.31 20.66 19.44
CA ASP A 42 19.76 20.40 19.53
C ASP A 42 20.06 18.93 19.83
N ALA A 43 19.27 18.30 20.69
CA ALA A 43 19.34 16.85 20.90
C ALA A 43 19.07 16.07 19.60
N GLY A 44 18.12 16.53 18.79
CA GLY A 44 17.82 15.97 17.47
C GLY A 44 18.95 16.11 16.46
N LEU A 45 19.57 17.28 16.41
CA LEU A 45 20.73 17.57 15.55
C LEU A 45 21.95 16.73 15.95
N MET A 46 22.21 16.59 17.25
CA MET A 46 23.26 15.69 17.76
C MET A 46 23.01 14.23 17.39
N ALA A 47 21.77 13.74 17.59
CA ALA A 47 21.40 12.37 17.24
C ALA A 47 21.49 12.09 15.73
N ALA A 48 21.29 13.11 14.90
CA ALA A 48 21.43 13.04 13.45
C ALA A 48 22.87 13.29 12.95
N GLY A 49 23.86 13.43 13.84
CA GLY A 49 25.26 13.65 13.47
C GLY A 49 25.56 15.03 12.87
N ARG A 50 24.68 16.02 13.06
CA ARG A 50 24.79 17.37 12.48
C ARG A 50 24.58 18.49 13.52
N PRO A 51 25.32 18.50 14.65
CA PRO A 51 25.14 19.51 15.69
C PRO A 51 25.34 20.92 15.14
N GLY A 52 24.43 21.84 15.50
CA GLY A 52 24.51 23.25 15.08
C GLY A 52 24.25 23.51 13.60
N VAL A 53 23.69 22.54 12.86
CA VAL A 53 23.39 22.70 11.42
C VAL A 53 21.88 22.89 11.19
N VAL A 54 21.52 24.01 10.58
CA VAL A 54 20.19 24.26 10.01
C VAL A 54 20.24 24.01 8.52
N THR A 55 19.26 23.29 7.98
CA THR A 55 19.24 22.88 6.58
C THR A 55 18.31 23.74 5.71
N TYR A 56 18.53 23.72 4.39
CA TYR A 56 17.61 24.27 3.38
C TYR A 56 17.74 23.45 2.09
N SER A 57 16.74 23.49 1.23
CA SER A 57 16.83 22.92 -0.12
C SER A 57 16.88 24.02 -1.18
N ARG A 58 17.84 23.96 -2.10
CA ARG A 58 17.89 24.91 -3.23
C ARG A 58 17.05 24.37 -4.38
N LYS A 59 15.96 25.09 -4.70
CA LYS A 59 14.93 24.59 -5.62
C LYS A 59 14.50 25.57 -6.69
N VAL A 60 13.91 25.05 -7.76
CA VAL A 60 13.01 25.82 -8.65
C VAL A 60 11.57 25.45 -8.37
N PHE A 61 10.67 26.43 -8.46
CA PHE A 61 9.23 26.26 -8.33
C PHE A 61 8.63 26.10 -9.73
N ILE A 62 8.03 24.94 -10.01
CA ILE A 62 7.38 24.63 -11.29
C ILE A 62 5.86 24.61 -11.06
N PRO A 63 5.14 25.71 -11.35
CA PRO A 63 3.69 25.79 -11.17
C PRO A 63 2.98 25.12 -12.36
N LEU A 64 3.05 23.78 -12.44
CA LEU A 64 2.63 23.00 -13.62
C LEU A 64 1.23 23.37 -14.11
N THR A 65 0.32 23.64 -13.19
CA THR A 65 -0.94 24.32 -13.47
C THR A 65 -1.36 25.19 -12.30
N ARG A 66 -2.00 26.32 -12.59
CA ARG A 66 -2.67 27.18 -11.61
C ARG A 66 -4.18 26.95 -11.57
N LEU A 67 -4.69 25.96 -12.29
CA LEU A 67 -6.08 25.55 -12.18
C LEU A 67 -6.22 24.60 -10.98
N CYS A 68 -7.35 24.71 -10.29
CA CYS A 68 -7.68 23.87 -9.13
C CYS A 68 -9.20 23.65 -9.09
N ARG A 69 -9.65 22.48 -8.59
CA ARG A 69 -11.07 22.28 -8.31
C ARG A 69 -11.54 23.00 -7.04
N ASP A 70 -10.66 23.16 -6.06
CA ASP A 70 -10.94 23.83 -4.78
C ASP A 70 -11.16 25.35 -4.89
N ARG A 71 -11.66 25.94 -3.79
CA ARG A 71 -12.00 27.37 -3.65
C ARG A 71 -11.60 27.92 -2.28
N CYS A 72 -10.36 27.64 -1.85
CA CYS A 72 -9.89 28.04 -0.53
C CYS A 72 -9.94 29.57 -0.37
N GLY A 73 -10.47 30.04 0.77
CA GLY A 73 -10.71 31.45 1.03
C GLY A 73 -9.45 32.32 1.07
N TYR A 74 -8.28 31.71 1.30
CA TYR A 74 -6.97 32.39 1.38
C TYR A 74 -6.11 32.24 0.10
N CYS A 75 -6.51 31.42 -0.87
CA CYS A 75 -5.60 31.01 -1.95
C CYS A 75 -5.58 32.01 -3.10
N THR A 76 -4.39 32.50 -3.45
CA THR A 76 -4.12 33.32 -4.64
C THR A 76 -3.44 32.54 -5.77
N PHE A 77 -2.96 31.33 -5.48
CA PHE A 77 -2.29 30.48 -6.46
C PHE A 77 -3.29 29.98 -7.52
N ALA A 78 -4.45 29.51 -7.07
CA ALA A 78 -5.51 29.01 -7.94
C ALA A 78 -6.16 30.15 -8.73
N THR A 79 -6.32 29.95 -10.04
CA THR A 79 -6.95 30.90 -10.94
C THR A 79 -7.94 30.21 -11.87
N SER A 80 -8.55 30.98 -12.77
CA SER A 80 -9.55 30.50 -13.74
C SER A 80 -8.97 30.42 -15.14
N PRO A 81 -9.45 29.51 -16.01
CA PRO A 81 -8.88 29.29 -17.35
C PRO A 81 -8.78 30.54 -18.23
N HIS A 82 -9.74 31.47 -18.17
CA HIS A 82 -9.73 32.70 -18.97
C HIS A 82 -8.62 33.71 -18.58
N LYS A 83 -7.88 33.46 -17.49
CA LYS A 83 -6.74 34.27 -17.04
C LYS A 83 -5.39 33.61 -17.37
N LEU A 84 -5.41 32.49 -18.09
CA LEU A 84 -4.23 31.72 -18.46
C LEU A 84 -4.16 31.60 -19.97
N ASP A 85 -2.94 31.66 -20.50
CA ASP A 85 -2.69 31.39 -21.92
C ASP A 85 -2.87 29.89 -22.23
N SER A 86 -2.52 29.03 -21.27
CA SER A 86 -2.65 27.57 -21.34
C SER A 86 -3.07 26.99 -19.99
N PRO A 87 -3.92 25.93 -19.94
CA PRO A 87 -4.29 25.26 -18.69
C PRO A 87 -3.11 24.66 -17.92
N PHE A 88 -2.07 24.18 -18.63
CA PHE A 88 -0.85 23.61 -18.07
C PHE A 88 0.38 24.20 -18.76
N LEU A 89 1.51 24.25 -18.04
CA LEU A 89 2.82 24.47 -18.66
C LEU A 89 3.12 23.34 -19.63
N SER A 90 3.63 23.68 -20.80
CA SER A 90 4.12 22.72 -21.79
C SER A 90 5.43 22.04 -21.32
N PRO A 91 5.81 20.89 -21.90
CA PRO A 91 7.06 20.23 -21.56
C PRO A 91 8.29 21.13 -21.73
N ASP A 92 8.31 21.97 -22.77
CA ASP A 92 9.42 22.89 -23.05
C ASP A 92 9.52 23.99 -21.99
N GLU A 93 8.39 24.56 -21.54
CA GLU A 93 8.37 25.55 -20.46
C GLU A 93 8.84 24.94 -19.12
N VAL A 94 8.40 23.71 -18.82
CA VAL A 94 8.86 22.98 -17.63
C VAL A 94 10.38 22.77 -17.67
N LEU A 95 10.89 22.29 -18.81
CA LEU A 95 12.31 22.02 -18.99
C LEU A 95 13.15 23.29 -19.00
N GLU A 96 12.64 24.40 -19.52
CA GLU A 96 13.36 25.68 -19.49
C GLU A 96 13.57 26.17 -18.05
N ILE A 97 12.51 26.14 -17.22
CA ILE A 97 12.60 26.48 -15.80
C ILE A 97 13.61 25.56 -15.09
N ALA A 98 13.53 24.25 -15.37
CA ALA A 98 14.42 23.26 -14.76
C ALA A 98 15.88 23.46 -15.18
N ARG A 99 16.17 23.71 -16.46
CA ARG A 99 17.53 23.96 -16.98
C ARG A 99 18.15 25.23 -16.39
N GLN A 100 17.37 26.31 -16.30
CA GLN A 100 17.82 27.54 -15.63
C GLN A 100 18.11 27.30 -14.15
N GLY A 101 17.27 26.51 -13.47
CA GLY A 101 17.49 26.07 -12.09
C GLY A 101 18.77 25.28 -11.90
N ALA A 102 18.98 24.28 -12.75
CA ALA A 102 20.18 23.45 -12.77
C ALA A 102 21.45 24.29 -12.98
N ALA A 103 21.41 25.26 -13.90
CA ALA A 103 22.52 26.18 -14.14
C ALA A 103 22.87 27.08 -12.93
N LEU A 104 21.89 27.34 -12.05
CA LEU A 104 22.09 28.06 -10.77
C LEU A 104 22.41 27.11 -9.59
N GLY A 105 22.61 25.83 -9.88
CA GLY A 105 22.96 24.80 -8.91
C GLY A 105 21.80 24.40 -7.99
N CYS A 106 20.54 24.62 -8.36
CA CYS A 106 19.41 23.98 -7.68
C CYS A 106 19.56 22.46 -7.77
N LYS A 107 19.03 21.72 -6.79
CA LYS A 107 18.95 20.24 -6.84
C LYS A 107 17.51 19.72 -6.79
N GLU A 108 16.55 20.58 -6.45
CA GLU A 108 15.14 20.24 -6.37
C GLU A 108 14.31 20.96 -7.44
N ALA A 109 13.39 20.22 -8.05
CA ALA A 109 12.30 20.73 -8.87
C ALA A 109 10.98 20.54 -8.12
N LEU A 110 10.49 21.61 -7.48
CA LEU A 110 9.24 21.59 -6.74
C LEU A 110 8.06 21.75 -7.72
N PHE A 111 7.40 20.64 -8.03
CA PHE A 111 6.14 20.64 -8.76
C PHE A 111 5.01 21.03 -7.83
N THR A 112 4.36 22.14 -8.10
CA THR A 112 3.16 22.58 -7.38
C THR A 112 2.03 22.83 -8.36
N LEU A 113 0.83 22.41 -7.99
CA LEU A 113 -0.35 22.47 -8.83
C LEU A 113 -1.61 22.48 -7.97
N GLY A 114 -2.74 22.83 -8.57
CA GLY A 114 -4.04 22.66 -7.92
C GLY A 114 -4.54 21.23 -8.03
N ASP A 115 -5.38 20.83 -7.07
CA ASP A 115 -6.02 19.52 -7.02
C ASP A 115 -7.01 19.33 -8.18
N ARG A 116 -6.83 18.22 -8.92
CA ARG A 116 -7.73 17.66 -9.94
C ARG A 116 -8.49 18.71 -10.77
N PRO A 117 -7.82 19.68 -11.41
CA PRO A 117 -8.47 20.75 -12.16
C PRO A 117 -9.41 20.24 -13.27
N GLU A 118 -9.11 19.08 -13.85
CA GLU A 118 -9.86 18.40 -14.89
C GLU A 118 -11.27 17.96 -14.48
N GLU A 119 -11.57 17.90 -13.18
CA GLU A 119 -12.91 17.61 -12.68
C GLU A 119 -13.81 18.85 -12.61
N ARG A 120 -13.23 20.05 -12.57
CA ARG A 120 -13.97 21.31 -12.54
C ARG A 120 -13.94 22.05 -13.87
N TRP A 121 -12.83 21.98 -14.58
CA TRP A 121 -12.56 22.79 -15.78
C TRP A 121 -12.45 21.89 -16.99
N HIS A 122 -13.46 21.94 -17.88
CA HIS A 122 -13.44 21.18 -19.14
C HIS A 122 -12.23 21.52 -20.01
N GLN A 123 -11.68 22.73 -19.91
CA GLN A 123 -10.45 23.11 -20.60
C GLN A 123 -9.24 22.29 -20.15
N ALA A 124 -9.15 21.96 -18.85
CA ALA A 124 -8.07 21.12 -18.34
C ALA A 124 -8.24 19.67 -18.83
N ARG A 125 -9.47 19.13 -18.78
CA ARG A 125 -9.81 17.80 -19.32
C ARG A 125 -9.45 17.69 -20.81
N ALA A 126 -9.96 18.60 -21.64
CA ALA A 126 -9.70 18.59 -23.07
C ALA A 126 -8.20 18.70 -23.39
N TRP A 127 -7.46 19.55 -22.66
CA TRP A 127 -6.03 19.71 -22.87
C TRP A 127 -5.24 18.41 -22.61
N LEU A 128 -5.62 17.66 -21.58
CA LEU A 128 -5.02 16.37 -21.22
C LEU A 128 -5.37 15.30 -22.25
N ASP A 129 -6.65 15.18 -22.61
CA ASP A 129 -7.15 14.21 -23.59
C ASP A 129 -6.47 14.39 -24.97
N GLU A 130 -6.33 15.64 -25.44
CA GLU A 130 -5.63 15.98 -26.69
C GLU A 130 -4.15 15.55 -26.71
N ARG A 131 -3.56 15.32 -25.53
CA ARG A 131 -2.15 14.94 -25.36
C ARG A 131 -1.99 13.50 -24.87
N GLY A 132 -3.08 12.75 -24.77
CA GLY A 132 -3.07 11.35 -24.38
C GLY A 132 -2.77 11.12 -22.89
N TYR A 133 -3.17 12.06 -22.02
CA TYR A 133 -3.06 11.88 -20.57
C TYR A 133 -4.44 11.67 -19.94
N ASP A 134 -4.60 10.60 -19.16
CA ASP A 134 -5.87 10.27 -18.50
C ASP A 134 -6.24 11.27 -17.39
N ASP A 135 -5.25 11.84 -16.72
CA ASP A 135 -5.42 12.75 -15.60
C ASP A 135 -4.20 13.66 -15.42
N THR A 136 -4.35 14.67 -14.53
CA THR A 136 -3.27 15.62 -14.24
C THR A 136 -2.01 14.94 -13.69
N LEU A 137 -2.14 13.86 -12.91
CA LEU A 137 -1.00 13.21 -12.26
C LEU A 137 -0.21 12.31 -13.23
N SER A 138 -0.85 11.77 -14.28
CA SER A 138 -0.17 11.16 -15.43
C SER A 138 0.74 12.18 -16.12
N TYR A 139 0.28 13.43 -16.27
CA TYR A 139 1.11 14.50 -16.82
C TYR A 139 2.25 14.91 -15.87
N VAL A 140 1.97 15.02 -14.56
CA VAL A 140 3.02 15.26 -13.54
C VAL A 140 4.12 14.20 -13.63
N ARG A 141 3.75 12.91 -13.72
CA ARG A 141 4.72 11.81 -13.85
C ARG A 141 5.60 12.00 -15.09
N ALA A 142 4.99 12.28 -16.24
CA ALA A 142 5.74 12.48 -17.49
C ALA A 142 6.72 13.66 -17.40
N MET A 143 6.32 14.75 -16.75
CA MET A 143 7.20 15.91 -16.56
C MET A 143 8.31 15.65 -15.55
N ALA A 144 8.04 14.90 -14.48
CA ALA A 144 9.04 14.50 -13.50
C ALA A 144 10.17 13.65 -14.14
N VAL A 145 9.80 12.68 -14.99
CA VAL A 145 10.78 11.88 -15.76
C VAL A 145 11.64 12.78 -16.64
N ARG A 146 11.02 13.67 -17.45
CA ARG A 146 11.76 14.59 -18.32
C ARG A 146 12.72 15.49 -17.55
N VAL A 147 12.32 16.01 -16.38
CA VAL A 147 13.18 16.85 -15.55
C VAL A 147 14.40 16.08 -15.03
N LEU A 148 14.21 14.84 -14.58
CA LEU A 148 15.31 13.95 -14.18
C LEU A 148 16.26 13.69 -15.36
N GLU A 149 15.72 13.36 -16.53
CA GLU A 149 16.49 13.00 -17.72
C GLU A 149 17.30 14.13 -18.32
N GLU A 150 16.72 15.33 -18.35
CA GLU A 150 17.28 16.46 -19.10
C GLU A 150 18.11 17.38 -18.22
N THR A 151 17.86 17.38 -16.91
CA THR A 151 18.45 18.39 -16.00
C THR A 151 19.11 17.79 -14.75
N GLY A 152 18.71 16.57 -14.35
CA GLY A 152 19.17 15.95 -13.12
C GLY A 152 18.58 16.55 -11.83
N LEU A 153 17.68 17.54 -11.93
CA LEU A 153 16.94 18.02 -10.75
C LEU A 153 16.03 16.92 -10.21
N LEU A 154 15.98 16.81 -8.88
CA LEU A 154 15.15 15.84 -8.18
C LEU A 154 13.71 16.39 -8.02
N PRO A 155 12.69 15.71 -8.55
CA PRO A 155 11.31 16.14 -8.38
C PRO A 155 10.84 16.03 -6.91
N HIS A 156 10.32 17.14 -6.38
CA HIS A 156 9.43 17.13 -5.23
C HIS A 156 8.00 17.34 -5.73
N LEU A 157 7.14 16.35 -5.57
CA LEU A 157 5.77 16.45 -6.08
C LEU A 157 4.82 16.90 -4.98
N ASN A 158 4.18 18.06 -5.16
CA ASN A 158 3.14 18.57 -4.26
C ASN A 158 1.82 18.76 -5.02
N PRO A 159 1.16 17.66 -5.46
CA PRO A 159 -0.06 17.74 -6.26
C PRO A 159 -1.36 17.83 -5.45
N GLY A 160 -1.27 17.91 -4.12
CA GLY A 160 -2.44 17.87 -3.24
C GLY A 160 -2.89 16.45 -2.93
N VAL A 161 -4.19 16.19 -2.98
CA VAL A 161 -4.80 14.92 -2.57
C VAL A 161 -4.47 13.80 -3.56
N MET A 162 -3.81 12.78 -3.05
CA MET A 162 -3.40 11.58 -3.77
C MET A 162 -4.07 10.34 -3.18
N THR A 163 -4.52 9.44 -4.04
CA THR A 163 -4.92 8.09 -3.61
C THR A 163 -3.68 7.22 -3.37
N TRP A 164 -3.87 6.07 -2.72
CA TRP A 164 -2.82 5.05 -2.61
C TRP A 164 -2.23 4.68 -4.00
N ARG A 165 -3.07 4.51 -5.02
CA ARG A 165 -2.62 4.21 -6.40
C ARG A 165 -1.79 5.35 -7.00
N ASP A 166 -2.17 6.59 -6.75
CA ASP A 166 -1.42 7.77 -7.20
C ASP A 166 0.00 7.78 -6.61
N LEU A 167 0.13 7.47 -5.32
CA LEU A 167 1.43 7.36 -4.65
C LEU A 167 2.29 6.23 -5.24
N GLN A 168 1.71 5.07 -5.55
CA GLN A 168 2.43 3.98 -6.22
C GLN A 168 2.92 4.39 -7.62
N ARG A 169 2.12 5.16 -8.37
CA ARG A 169 2.45 5.65 -9.71
C ARG A 169 3.56 6.72 -9.69
N LEU A 170 3.57 7.58 -8.67
CA LEU A 170 4.47 8.74 -8.59
C LEU A 170 5.78 8.46 -7.86
N LYS A 171 5.81 7.49 -6.93
CA LYS A 171 7.01 7.16 -6.15
C LYS A 171 8.23 6.81 -7.03
N PRO A 172 8.07 6.07 -8.15
CA PRO A 172 9.17 5.79 -9.07
C PRO A 172 9.89 7.03 -9.61
N VAL A 173 9.23 8.18 -9.71
CA VAL A 173 9.74 9.39 -10.39
C VAL A 173 10.07 10.54 -9.44
N ALA A 174 9.95 10.34 -8.13
CA ALA A 174 10.14 11.39 -7.15
C ALA A 174 10.73 10.85 -5.83
N PRO A 175 11.90 11.36 -5.38
CA PRO A 175 12.46 10.99 -4.08
C PRO A 175 11.61 11.41 -2.88
N SER A 176 10.72 12.39 -3.06
CA SER A 176 9.83 12.87 -2.01
C SER A 176 8.59 13.54 -2.59
N MET A 177 7.53 13.58 -1.79
CA MET A 177 6.29 14.27 -2.14
C MET A 177 5.79 15.09 -0.95
N GLY A 178 4.76 15.90 -1.16
CA GLY A 178 4.18 16.67 -0.08
C GLY A 178 2.74 17.04 -0.28
N MET A 179 2.09 17.37 0.83
CA MET A 179 0.79 18.01 0.91
C MET A 179 0.61 18.57 2.33
N MET A 180 0.26 19.86 2.45
CA MET A 180 -0.05 20.47 3.75
C MET A 180 -1.31 19.84 4.36
N LEU A 181 -1.31 19.42 5.63
CA LEU A 181 -2.55 19.07 6.32
C LEU A 181 -3.41 20.32 6.56
N GLU A 182 -2.74 21.44 6.83
CA GLU A 182 -3.30 22.76 7.14
C GLU A 182 -4.02 22.81 8.49
N THR A 183 -5.06 21.99 8.68
CA THR A 183 -5.86 21.91 9.91
C THR A 183 -6.69 20.64 9.95
N THR A 184 -6.99 20.14 11.15
CA THR A 184 -7.98 19.07 11.39
C THR A 184 -9.40 19.60 11.62
N SER A 185 -9.61 20.92 11.61
CA SER A 185 -10.89 21.54 11.93
C SER A 185 -11.95 21.26 10.86
N THR A 186 -12.93 20.42 11.18
CA THR A 186 -14.09 20.16 10.31
C THR A 186 -14.99 21.39 10.18
N ARG A 187 -14.94 22.30 11.16
CA ARG A 187 -15.66 23.58 11.15
C ARG A 187 -15.25 24.44 9.96
N LEU A 188 -13.94 24.59 9.72
CA LEU A 188 -13.42 25.39 8.61
C LEU A 188 -13.79 24.85 7.23
N PHE A 189 -14.08 23.55 7.14
CA PHE A 189 -14.50 22.86 5.93
C PHE A 189 -16.02 22.89 5.73
N THR A 190 -16.81 22.65 6.78
CA THR A 190 -18.27 22.47 6.69
C THR A 190 -19.07 23.76 6.86
N GLU A 191 -18.58 24.75 7.60
CA GLU A 191 -19.32 25.98 7.88
C GLU A 191 -19.07 27.07 6.84
N LYS A 192 -20.15 27.74 6.41
CA LYS A 192 -20.07 28.84 5.46
C LYS A 192 -19.21 29.98 6.01
N GLY A 193 -18.21 30.40 5.22
CA GLY A 193 -17.25 31.44 5.61
C GLY A 193 -15.97 30.88 6.22
N GLY A 194 -15.89 29.58 6.50
CA GLY A 194 -14.64 28.90 6.81
C GLY A 194 -13.67 28.92 5.62
N ALA A 195 -12.37 28.89 5.91
CA ALA A 195 -11.31 28.96 4.90
C ALA A 195 -11.38 27.85 3.83
N HIS A 196 -11.94 26.69 4.19
CA HIS A 196 -12.02 25.50 3.34
C HIS A 196 -13.43 25.23 2.81
N TYR A 197 -14.39 26.09 3.13
CA TYR A 197 -15.78 25.92 2.70
C TYR A 197 -15.89 25.87 1.17
N GLY A 198 -16.48 24.79 0.65
CA GLY A 198 -16.64 24.56 -0.78
C GLY A 198 -15.38 24.06 -1.51
N SER A 199 -14.40 23.53 -0.78
CA SER A 199 -13.16 22.94 -1.30
C SER A 199 -13.10 21.44 -0.96
N PRO A 200 -13.55 20.53 -1.84
CA PRO A 200 -13.67 19.10 -1.51
C PRO A 200 -12.36 18.43 -1.07
N ASP A 201 -11.19 18.87 -1.54
CA ASP A 201 -9.89 18.30 -1.13
C ASP A 201 -9.36 18.86 0.19
N LYS A 202 -10.09 19.77 0.80
CA LYS A 202 -9.76 20.37 2.10
C LYS A 202 -10.50 19.72 3.27
N ASP A 203 -11.17 18.60 3.04
CA ASP A 203 -11.69 17.75 4.11
C ASP A 203 -10.52 17.17 4.92
N PRO A 204 -10.44 17.44 6.25
CA PRO A 204 -9.42 16.88 7.11
C PRO A 204 -9.26 15.35 7.03
N ALA A 205 -10.37 14.61 6.89
CA ALA A 205 -10.33 13.15 6.85
C ALA A 205 -9.64 12.65 5.57
N VAL A 206 -9.91 13.30 4.44
CA VAL A 206 -9.25 13.01 3.16
C VAL A 206 -7.76 13.32 3.26
N ARG A 207 -7.39 14.48 3.81
CA ARG A 207 -5.98 14.89 3.89
C ARG A 207 -5.17 14.00 4.84
N LEU A 208 -5.74 13.60 5.98
CA LEU A 208 -5.10 12.64 6.88
C LEU A 208 -4.89 11.28 6.20
N ARG A 209 -5.86 10.82 5.40
CA ARG A 209 -5.72 9.57 4.64
C ARG A 209 -4.54 9.61 3.67
N VAL A 210 -4.29 10.73 2.98
CA VAL A 210 -3.11 10.89 2.12
C VAL A 210 -1.82 10.70 2.91
N LEU A 211 -1.72 11.29 4.12
CA LEU A 211 -0.52 11.14 4.95
C LEU A 211 -0.31 9.69 5.39
N GLU A 212 -1.39 8.99 5.75
CA GLU A 212 -1.34 7.56 6.07
C GLU A 212 -0.92 6.73 4.86
N ASP A 213 -1.54 6.95 3.70
CA ASP A 213 -1.25 6.22 2.47
C ASP A 213 0.18 6.49 1.96
N ALA A 214 0.72 7.69 2.16
CA ALA A 214 2.12 8.01 1.86
C ALA A 214 3.08 7.22 2.75
N GLY A 215 2.80 7.17 4.06
CA GLY A 215 3.55 6.35 5.01
C GLY A 215 3.48 4.85 4.69
N ARG A 216 2.28 4.35 4.35
CA ARG A 216 2.02 2.99 3.87
C ARG A 216 2.81 2.63 2.60
N SER A 217 2.96 3.61 1.72
CA SER A 217 3.69 3.48 0.46
C SER A 217 5.21 3.67 0.60
N ASN A 218 5.71 3.95 1.81
CA ASN A 218 7.09 4.35 2.07
C ASN A 218 7.54 5.52 1.17
N VAL A 219 6.71 6.56 1.07
CA VAL A 219 7.06 7.81 0.40
C VAL A 219 7.49 8.82 1.46
N PRO A 220 8.74 9.34 1.42
CA PRO A 220 9.12 10.47 2.25
C PRO A 220 8.22 11.67 1.96
N PHE A 221 7.48 12.11 2.97
CA PHE A 221 6.36 13.02 2.80
C PHE A 221 6.53 14.30 3.62
N THR A 222 6.40 15.45 2.97
CA THR A 222 6.34 16.77 3.59
C THR A 222 4.89 17.13 3.88
N THR A 223 4.59 17.54 5.11
CA THR A 223 3.27 18.05 5.48
C THR A 223 3.41 19.24 6.44
N GLY A 224 2.31 19.73 6.99
CA GLY A 224 2.35 20.88 7.87
C GLY A 224 0.99 21.46 8.20
N ILE A 225 0.99 22.49 9.04
CA ILE A 225 -0.18 23.26 9.44
C ILE A 225 -0.07 24.70 8.94
N LEU A 226 -1.23 25.31 8.71
CA LEU A 226 -1.35 26.72 8.35
C LEU A 226 -2.05 27.44 9.50
N ILE A 227 -1.39 28.44 10.07
CA ILE A 227 -1.89 29.18 11.23
C ILE A 227 -2.52 30.52 10.81
N GLY A 228 -3.62 30.91 11.45
CA GLY A 228 -4.31 32.17 11.21
C GLY A 228 -5.38 32.11 10.12
N ILE A 229 -5.88 30.92 9.78
CA ILE A 229 -6.96 30.72 8.80
C ILE A 229 -8.36 30.63 9.44
N GLY A 230 -8.45 30.90 10.74
CA GLY A 230 -9.69 30.85 11.52
C GLY A 230 -9.81 29.61 12.42
N GLU A 231 -8.74 28.81 12.52
CA GLU A 231 -8.60 27.70 13.45
C GLU A 231 -8.44 28.22 14.89
N THR A 232 -8.92 27.47 15.88
CA THR A 232 -8.64 27.77 17.30
C THR A 232 -7.28 27.21 17.72
N VAL A 233 -6.82 27.57 18.92
CA VAL A 233 -5.60 26.97 19.49
C VAL A 233 -5.76 25.48 19.75
N GLU A 234 -6.98 25.01 20.05
CA GLU A 234 -7.33 23.59 20.16
C GLU A 234 -7.26 22.90 18.80
N ASP A 235 -7.88 23.46 17.75
CA ASP A 235 -7.81 22.93 16.37
C ASP A 235 -6.33 22.73 15.96
N ARG A 236 -5.47 23.70 16.32
CA ARG A 236 -4.03 23.66 16.02
C ARG A 236 -3.31 22.57 16.81
N ALA A 237 -3.58 22.43 18.11
CA ALA A 237 -3.01 21.36 18.92
C ALA A 237 -3.44 19.99 18.39
N GLU A 238 -4.72 19.79 18.10
CA GLU A 238 -5.23 18.53 17.52
C GLU A 238 -4.54 18.19 16.20
N SER A 239 -4.34 19.18 15.33
CA SER A 239 -3.64 19.00 14.06
C SER A 239 -2.20 18.50 14.25
N ILE A 240 -1.45 19.07 15.21
CA ILE A 240 -0.09 18.64 15.54
C ILE A 240 -0.09 17.20 16.08
N PHE A 241 -1.04 16.83 16.93
CA PHE A 241 -1.16 15.47 17.44
C PHE A 241 -1.59 14.47 16.36
N ALA A 242 -2.41 14.87 15.40
CA ALA A 242 -2.75 14.05 14.25
C ALA A 242 -1.52 13.75 13.38
N ILE A 243 -0.68 14.77 13.10
CA ILE A 243 0.61 14.59 12.44
C ILE A 243 1.53 13.67 13.25
N ARG A 244 1.61 13.87 14.57
CA ARG A 244 2.41 13.00 15.47
C ARG A 244 1.99 11.53 15.36
N ARG A 245 0.69 11.25 15.34
CA ARG A 245 0.15 9.89 15.21
C ARG A 245 0.65 9.24 13.93
N VAL A 246 0.48 9.91 12.78
CA VAL A 246 0.92 9.39 11.47
C VAL A 246 2.44 9.23 11.43
N ALA A 247 3.19 10.22 11.91
CA ALA A 247 4.65 10.18 11.95
C ALA A 247 5.18 8.99 12.78
N ARG A 248 4.60 8.74 13.96
CA ARG A 248 5.00 7.62 14.82
C ARG A 248 4.66 6.26 14.21
N GLU A 249 3.50 6.17 13.57
CA GLU A 249 3.00 4.90 13.05
C GLU A 249 3.76 4.43 11.81
N TYR A 250 3.99 5.33 10.87
CA TYR A 250 4.54 4.97 9.56
C TYR A 250 5.99 5.42 9.36
N GLY A 251 6.46 6.43 10.10
CA GLY A 251 7.82 6.95 9.98
C GLY A 251 8.10 7.71 8.68
N GLY A 252 7.08 8.01 7.86
CA GLY A 252 7.25 8.61 6.53
C GLY A 252 7.18 10.13 6.47
N ILE A 253 6.79 10.80 7.57
CA ILE A 253 6.77 12.26 7.61
C ILE A 253 8.20 12.77 7.81
N GLN A 254 8.81 13.23 6.72
CA GLN A 254 10.19 13.74 6.74
C GLN A 254 10.28 15.18 7.23
N GLU A 255 9.21 15.96 7.08
CA GLU A 255 9.17 17.39 7.36
C GLU A 255 7.77 17.85 7.78
N VAL A 256 7.73 18.73 8.78
CA VAL A 256 6.52 19.41 9.25
C VAL A 256 6.70 20.92 9.15
N ILE A 257 5.97 21.52 8.21
CA ILE A 257 5.93 22.96 7.98
C ILE A 257 4.94 23.60 8.96
N VAL A 258 5.40 24.59 9.70
CA VAL A 258 4.54 25.50 10.45
C VAL A 258 4.55 26.84 9.72
N GLN A 259 3.48 27.10 8.97
CA GLN A 259 3.38 28.28 8.13
C GLN A 259 2.31 29.23 8.67
N ASN A 260 2.61 30.52 8.67
CA ASN A 260 1.65 31.58 8.94
C ASN A 260 0.86 32.01 7.71
N PHE A 261 -0.43 32.26 7.90
CA PHE A 261 -1.27 32.97 6.96
C PHE A 261 -0.84 34.43 6.85
N ARG A 262 -0.84 34.91 5.61
CA ARG A 262 -0.66 36.32 5.25
C ARG A 262 -1.86 36.78 4.44
N ALA A 263 -2.47 37.88 4.86
CA ALA A 263 -3.65 38.43 4.24
C ALA A 263 -3.32 39.00 2.86
N LYS A 264 -4.17 38.67 1.88
CA LYS A 264 -3.97 39.06 0.48
C LYS A 264 -5.19 39.80 -0.04
N PRO A 265 -5.03 40.95 -0.72
CA PRO A 265 -6.15 41.78 -1.18
C PRO A 265 -7.19 41.06 -2.03
N ASP A 266 -6.75 40.12 -2.88
CA ASP A 266 -7.58 39.43 -3.87
C ASP A 266 -8.24 38.14 -3.34
N THR A 267 -8.30 37.97 -2.02
CA THR A 267 -8.84 36.76 -1.37
C THR A 267 -10.14 37.05 -0.61
N ALA A 268 -10.92 36.01 -0.35
CA ALA A 268 -12.09 36.12 0.52
C ALA A 268 -11.69 36.50 1.95
N MET A 269 -10.47 36.13 2.36
CA MET A 269 -9.90 36.36 3.69
C MET A 269 -9.07 37.65 3.78
N ARG A 270 -9.17 38.57 2.81
CA ARG A 270 -8.42 39.85 2.79
C ARG A 270 -8.58 40.73 4.03
N GLY A 271 -9.68 40.55 4.78
CA GLY A 271 -9.99 41.31 6.00
C GLY A 271 -9.50 40.63 7.28
N MET A 272 -8.91 39.43 7.20
CA MET A 272 -8.34 38.74 8.36
C MET A 272 -6.94 39.27 8.65
N PRO A 273 -6.55 39.42 9.93
CA PRO A 273 -5.19 39.84 10.27
C PRO A 273 -4.17 38.76 9.90
N ASP A 274 -2.95 39.19 9.61
CA ASP A 274 -1.80 38.28 9.54
C ASP A 274 -1.62 37.55 10.88
N ALA A 275 -1.15 36.30 10.82
CA ALA A 275 -0.78 35.60 12.04
C ALA A 275 0.46 36.24 12.69
N ASP A 276 0.37 36.45 14.00
CA ASP A 276 1.40 37.07 14.83
C ASP A 276 2.69 36.23 14.88
N LEU A 277 3.85 36.87 14.90
CA LEU A 277 5.14 36.18 14.86
C LEU A 277 5.48 35.47 16.17
N HIS A 278 5.03 35.98 17.33
CA HIS A 278 5.18 35.27 18.60
C HIS A 278 4.24 34.06 18.66
N GLU A 279 3.07 34.16 18.05
CA GLU A 279 2.16 33.02 17.86
C GLU A 279 2.75 31.93 16.95
N LEU A 280 3.41 32.34 15.86
CA LEU A 280 4.17 31.43 15.00
C LEU A 280 5.29 30.74 15.78
N ALA A 281 6.10 31.50 16.53
CA ALA A 281 7.18 30.96 17.35
C ALA A 281 6.67 29.98 18.42
N ALA A 282 5.58 30.31 19.12
CA ALA A 282 4.94 29.42 20.08
C ALA A 282 4.46 28.12 19.41
N THR A 283 3.89 28.23 18.21
CA THR A 283 3.43 27.07 17.45
C THR A 283 4.59 26.17 17.02
N ILE A 284 5.68 26.74 16.48
CA ILE A 284 6.89 25.98 16.13
C ILE A 284 7.43 25.24 17.36
N ALA A 285 7.51 25.92 18.51
CA ALA A 285 8.01 25.34 19.74
C ALA A 285 7.13 24.19 20.27
N VAL A 286 5.81 24.36 20.24
CA VAL A 286 4.87 23.28 20.61
C VAL A 286 4.98 22.11 19.62
N THR A 287 5.06 22.37 18.30
CA THR A 287 5.27 21.34 17.28
C THR A 287 6.54 20.54 17.55
N ARG A 288 7.66 21.21 17.83
CA ARG A 288 8.95 20.58 18.19
C ARG A 288 8.84 19.71 19.44
N LEU A 289 8.17 20.18 20.48
CA LEU A 289 8.02 19.43 21.74
C LEU A 289 7.08 18.24 21.61
N VAL A 290 6.00 18.36 20.83
CA VAL A 290 5.01 17.29 20.63
C VAL A 290 5.55 16.19 19.70
N LEU A 291 6.21 16.57 18.60
CA LEU A 291 6.81 15.61 17.66
C LEU A 291 8.14 15.03 18.14
N GLY A 292 8.86 15.79 18.96
CA GLY A 292 10.12 15.38 19.58
C GLY A 292 11.37 15.69 18.74
N ALA A 293 12.51 15.17 19.21
CA ALA A 293 13.84 15.50 18.69
C ALA A 293 14.08 15.03 17.25
N ARG A 294 13.43 13.95 16.81
CA ARG A 294 13.66 13.39 15.46
C ARG A 294 12.95 14.14 14.33
N ALA A 295 11.92 14.93 14.65
CA ALA A 295 11.14 15.63 13.64
C ALA A 295 11.97 16.72 12.94
N ARG A 296 11.65 17.03 11.70
CA ARG A 296 12.20 18.20 10.99
C ARG A 296 11.13 19.25 10.93
N VAL A 297 11.37 20.38 11.59
CA VAL A 297 10.38 21.44 11.73
C VAL A 297 10.85 22.64 10.93
N GLN A 298 9.99 23.07 10.01
CA GLN A 298 10.29 24.11 9.04
C GLN A 298 9.37 25.32 9.24
N ALA A 299 9.91 26.52 9.05
CA ALA A 299 9.13 27.74 8.87
C ALA A 299 9.63 28.50 7.62
N PRO A 300 8.75 29.00 6.74
CA PRO A 300 9.18 29.68 5.51
C PRO A 300 9.93 30.99 5.81
N PRO A 301 11.17 31.19 5.36
CA PRO A 301 12.00 32.33 5.75
C PRO A 301 11.52 33.65 5.12
N ASN A 302 10.79 33.60 4.01
CA ASN A 302 10.20 34.79 3.38
C ASN A 302 8.98 35.36 4.14
N LEU A 303 8.42 34.60 5.10
CA LEU A 303 7.17 34.96 5.79
C LEU A 303 7.40 35.44 7.24
N ILE A 304 8.64 35.64 7.68
CA ILE A 304 8.99 35.94 9.08
C ILE A 304 9.60 37.33 9.30
N GLY A 305 9.82 38.12 8.24
CA GLY A 305 10.51 39.40 8.35
C GLY A 305 11.96 39.22 8.80
N ASP A 306 12.41 39.96 9.82
CA ASP A 306 13.77 39.87 10.37
C ASP A 306 13.92 38.85 11.52
N GLU A 307 12.86 38.11 11.87
CA GLU A 307 12.78 37.24 13.07
C GLU A 307 13.47 35.87 12.91
N TYR A 308 14.59 35.78 12.18
CA TYR A 308 15.32 34.53 11.93
C TYR A 308 15.78 33.87 13.24
N ALA A 309 16.37 34.65 14.15
CA ALA A 309 16.85 34.16 15.44
C ALA A 309 15.71 33.64 16.31
N LEU A 310 14.54 34.28 16.27
CA LEU A 310 13.36 33.84 17.00
C LEU A 310 12.86 32.48 16.49
N MET A 311 12.76 32.29 15.17
CA MET A 311 12.32 31.01 14.60
C MET A 311 13.31 29.89 14.92
N ILE A 312 14.62 30.15 14.83
CA ILE A 312 15.65 29.21 15.26
C ILE A 312 15.46 28.88 16.73
N ARG A 313 15.36 29.86 17.64
CA ARG A 313 15.07 29.63 19.08
C ARG A 313 13.79 28.82 19.31
N ALA A 314 12.76 29.03 18.49
CA ALA A 314 11.53 28.25 18.54
C ALA A 314 11.70 26.77 18.19
N GLY A 315 12.81 26.38 17.56
CA GLY A 315 13.18 24.99 17.37
C GLY A 315 13.04 24.47 15.94
N ILE A 316 12.97 25.36 14.94
CA ILE A 316 13.20 24.92 13.55
C ILE A 316 14.61 24.37 13.39
N ASP A 317 14.78 23.39 12.52
CA ASP A 317 16.07 22.90 12.05
C ASP A 317 16.19 22.91 10.53
N ASP A 318 15.19 23.46 9.83
CA ASP A 318 15.15 23.59 8.39
C ASP A 318 14.43 24.88 7.95
N TRP A 319 14.94 25.55 6.92
CA TRP A 319 14.33 26.74 6.31
C TRP A 319 13.43 26.39 5.11
N GLY A 320 13.44 25.15 4.64
CA GLY A 320 12.65 24.69 3.51
C GLY A 320 13.30 24.96 2.15
N GLY A 321 12.47 24.87 1.11
CA GLY A 321 12.87 25.12 -0.27
C GLY A 321 13.01 26.61 -0.59
N VAL A 322 14.24 27.07 -0.88
CA VAL A 322 14.55 28.47 -1.24
C VAL A 322 14.96 28.51 -2.72
N SER A 323 14.40 29.45 -3.49
CA SER A 323 14.69 29.56 -4.92
C SER A 323 15.49 30.80 -5.26
N PRO A 324 16.63 30.67 -5.98
CA PRO A 324 17.37 31.80 -6.53
C PRO A 324 16.76 32.33 -7.86
N LEU A 325 15.78 31.63 -8.43
CA LEU A 325 15.26 31.89 -9.77
C LEU A 325 13.77 32.26 -9.76
N THR A 326 12.94 31.32 -9.30
CA THR A 326 11.49 31.44 -9.38
C THR A 326 10.93 32.12 -8.14
N PRO A 327 9.93 33.01 -8.26
CA PRO A 327 9.27 33.58 -7.10
C PRO A 327 8.52 32.51 -6.29
N ASP A 328 8.12 32.86 -5.07
CA ASP A 328 7.10 32.08 -4.36
C ASP A 328 5.76 32.32 -5.07
N HIS A 329 5.30 31.35 -5.87
CA HIS A 329 4.01 31.50 -6.59
C HIS A 329 2.79 31.46 -5.65
N VAL A 330 2.97 31.01 -4.40
CA VAL A 330 1.91 31.04 -3.39
C VAL A 330 1.86 32.41 -2.71
N ASN A 331 3.02 32.99 -2.37
CA ASN A 331 3.15 34.34 -1.77
C ASN A 331 4.06 35.25 -2.61
N PRO A 332 3.64 35.64 -3.84
CA PRO A 332 4.49 36.38 -4.78
C PRO A 332 4.94 37.76 -4.26
N GLU A 333 4.20 38.33 -3.31
CA GLU A 333 4.53 39.57 -2.62
C GLU A 333 5.64 39.45 -1.56
N ARG A 334 6.09 38.21 -1.25
CA ARG A 334 7.15 37.90 -0.28
C ARG A 334 8.26 37.09 -0.96
N PRO A 335 9.23 37.74 -1.63
CA PRO A 335 10.28 37.04 -2.36
C PRO A 335 11.16 36.20 -1.42
N TRP A 336 11.76 35.15 -1.98
CA TRP A 336 12.76 34.35 -1.28
C TRP A 336 13.96 35.21 -0.82
N PRO A 337 14.52 34.97 0.38
CA PRO A 337 15.78 35.59 0.76
C PRO A 337 16.90 35.10 -0.17
N GLN A 338 17.90 35.95 -0.39
CA GLN A 338 19.14 35.52 -1.04
C GLN A 338 19.85 34.50 -0.15
N ILE A 339 20.45 33.48 -0.75
CA ILE A 339 21.03 32.34 -0.01
C ILE A 339 22.17 32.82 0.90
N ASP A 340 23.00 33.76 0.45
CA ASP A 340 24.10 34.32 1.25
C ASP A 340 23.57 35.13 2.45
N ASP A 341 22.45 35.85 2.30
CA ASP A 341 21.80 36.54 3.43
C ASP A 341 21.21 35.52 4.41
N LEU A 342 20.53 34.48 3.92
CA LEU A 342 20.02 33.39 4.76
C LEU A 342 21.15 32.70 5.55
N ALA A 343 22.31 32.48 4.92
CA ALA A 343 23.49 31.94 5.56
C ALA A 343 24.01 32.87 6.67
N ALA A 344 24.18 34.16 6.38
CA ALA A 344 24.64 35.16 7.34
C ALA A 344 23.69 35.32 8.53
N ARG A 345 22.36 35.31 8.29
CA ARG A 345 21.34 35.37 9.35
C ARG A 345 21.33 34.10 10.22
N THR A 346 21.57 32.94 9.61
CA THR A 346 21.68 31.65 10.32
C THR A 346 22.95 31.62 11.19
N GLU A 347 24.07 32.09 10.64
CA GLU A 347 25.36 32.20 11.36
C GLU A 347 25.28 33.20 12.51
N ALA A 348 24.61 34.35 12.32
CA ALA A 348 24.37 35.33 13.38
C ALA A 348 23.55 34.75 14.55
N ALA A 349 22.74 33.71 14.31
CA ALA A 349 22.02 32.97 15.33
C ALA A 349 22.84 31.80 15.95
N GLY A 350 24.08 31.60 15.53
CA GLY A 350 25.00 30.58 16.04
C GLY A 350 24.92 29.22 15.33
N PHE A 351 24.32 29.15 14.13
CA PHE A 351 24.15 27.92 13.38
C PHE A 351 24.84 27.98 12.02
N GLN A 352 25.25 26.83 11.49
CA GLN A 352 25.72 26.71 10.12
C GLN A 352 24.55 26.37 9.19
N LEU A 353 24.42 27.11 8.08
CA LEU A 353 23.50 26.75 7.00
C LEU A 353 24.13 25.68 6.11
N ARG A 354 23.43 24.56 5.86
CA ARG A 354 23.85 23.52 4.92
C ARG A 354 22.73 23.14 3.97
N GLU A 355 23.11 22.88 2.72
CA GLU A 355 22.15 22.45 1.70
C GLU A 355 21.82 20.97 1.87
N ARG A 356 20.53 20.62 1.78
CA ARG A 356 20.01 19.26 1.69
C ARG A 356 19.33 19.06 0.33
N LEU A 357 19.02 17.81 0.02
CA LEU A 357 18.16 17.46 -1.11
C LEU A 357 16.67 17.57 -0.71
N THR A 358 15.79 17.38 -1.69
CA THR A 358 14.35 17.28 -1.45
C THR A 358 13.97 16.10 -0.55
N ILE A 359 14.69 14.98 -0.69
CA ILE A 359 14.63 13.85 0.23
C ILE A 359 15.60 14.10 1.38
N TYR A 360 15.12 13.91 2.61
CA TYR A 360 15.95 14.14 3.80
C TYR A 360 17.03 13.05 3.99
N PRO A 361 18.19 13.39 4.58
CA PRO A 361 19.33 12.49 4.73
C PRO A 361 19.01 11.12 5.31
N GLU A 362 18.17 11.06 6.34
CA GLU A 362 17.75 9.82 7.01
C GLU A 362 17.05 8.82 6.07
N TYR A 363 16.34 9.32 5.04
CA TYR A 363 15.68 8.48 4.04
C TYR A 363 16.62 8.16 2.88
N ALA A 364 17.41 9.13 2.43
CA ALA A 364 18.39 8.94 1.37
C ALA A 364 19.44 7.87 1.73
N LEU A 365 19.99 7.92 2.94
CA LEU A 365 20.98 6.95 3.44
C LEU A 365 20.36 5.57 3.70
N LYS A 366 19.09 5.50 4.08
CA LYS A 366 18.39 4.23 4.31
C LYS A 366 18.05 3.51 3.00
N GLY A 367 17.85 4.24 1.90
CA GLY A 367 17.54 3.67 0.60
C GLY A 367 16.19 2.94 0.58
N GLU A 368 16.16 1.70 0.11
CA GLU A 368 14.94 0.87 0.08
C GLU A 368 14.41 0.62 1.52
N PRO A 369 13.09 0.69 1.76
CA PRO A 369 12.01 0.86 0.78
C PRO A 369 11.62 2.32 0.52
N TRP A 370 12.31 3.32 1.08
CA TRP A 370 11.93 4.74 0.98
C TRP A 370 12.28 5.38 -0.35
N LEU A 371 13.39 4.94 -0.94
CA LEU A 371 13.86 5.41 -2.24
C LEU A 371 13.64 4.30 -3.28
N ASP A 372 12.96 4.63 -4.38
CA ASP A 372 12.78 3.69 -5.49
C ASP A 372 14.11 3.50 -6.25
N PRO A 373 14.43 2.27 -6.73
CA PRO A 373 15.65 2.04 -7.51
C PRO A 373 15.81 2.98 -8.71
N ARG A 374 14.71 3.37 -9.37
CA ARG A 374 14.74 4.27 -10.54
C ARG A 374 15.28 5.66 -10.23
N VAL A 375 15.08 6.17 -9.02
CA VAL A 375 15.60 7.49 -8.59
C VAL A 375 16.86 7.39 -7.73
N SER A 376 17.30 6.18 -7.37
CA SER A 376 18.43 5.98 -6.47
C SER A 376 19.74 6.54 -7.03
N ALA A 377 20.01 6.32 -8.32
CA ALA A 377 21.20 6.87 -8.98
C ALA A 377 21.16 8.41 -9.07
N HIS A 378 19.99 9.00 -9.35
CA HIS A 378 19.80 10.44 -9.40
C HIS A 378 20.06 11.09 -8.02
N VAL A 379 19.58 10.47 -6.93
CA VAL A 379 19.86 10.94 -5.57
C VAL A 379 21.34 10.78 -5.23
N ALA A 380 21.94 9.61 -5.50
CA ALA A 380 23.35 9.35 -5.21
C ALA A 380 24.32 10.30 -5.94
N ALA A 381 23.93 10.80 -7.11
CA ALA A 381 24.72 11.79 -7.85
C ALA A 381 24.83 13.14 -7.12
N LEU A 382 23.85 13.48 -6.29
CA LEU A 382 23.73 14.76 -5.61
C LEU A 382 23.92 14.66 -4.09
N ALA A 383 23.79 13.47 -3.51
CA ALA A 383 23.93 13.23 -2.09
C ALA A 383 25.38 12.90 -1.70
N ASP A 384 25.83 13.43 -0.58
CA ASP A 384 27.04 13.00 0.10
C ASP A 384 26.80 11.62 0.73
N PRO A 385 27.64 10.60 0.47
CA PRO A 385 27.35 9.23 0.89
C PRO A 385 27.44 9.01 2.40
N ASP A 386 28.15 9.86 3.14
CA ASP A 386 28.31 9.72 4.59
C ASP A 386 27.23 10.49 5.35
N THR A 387 26.87 11.68 4.85
CA THR A 387 25.97 12.60 5.55
C THR A 387 24.56 12.66 4.96
N GLY A 388 24.36 12.23 3.72
CA GLY A 388 23.10 12.36 2.98
C GLY A 388 22.73 13.80 2.58
N LEU A 389 23.57 14.80 2.92
CA LEU A 389 23.37 16.21 2.54
C LEU A 389 23.72 16.44 1.07
N ALA A 390 23.32 17.59 0.52
CA ALA A 390 23.62 17.91 -0.87
C ALA A 390 25.12 18.18 -1.05
N ARG A 391 25.69 17.62 -2.12
CA ARG A 391 27.04 17.91 -2.59
C ARG A 391 27.05 19.24 -3.34
N ASP A 392 28.20 19.91 -3.30
CA ASP A 392 28.44 21.10 -4.11
C ASP A 392 28.81 20.69 -5.56
N VAL A 393 27.80 20.19 -6.27
CA VAL A 393 27.87 19.77 -7.67
C VAL A 393 26.66 20.32 -8.43
N LEU A 394 26.85 20.60 -9.72
CA LEU A 394 25.73 20.90 -10.60
C LEU A 394 25.01 19.60 -10.98
N PRO A 395 23.67 19.59 -10.98
CA PRO A 395 22.91 18.44 -11.47
C PRO A 395 23.11 18.29 -12.98
N TYR A 396 23.05 17.05 -13.45
CA TYR A 396 23.08 16.73 -14.87
C TYR A 396 22.09 15.61 -15.17
N GLY A 397 21.49 15.69 -16.35
CA GLY A 397 20.53 14.72 -16.83
C GLY A 397 21.12 13.32 -16.97
N MET A 398 20.35 12.29 -16.59
CA MET A 398 20.71 10.89 -16.81
C MET A 398 19.55 10.19 -17.52
N PRO A 399 19.80 9.35 -18.54
CA PRO A 399 18.72 8.63 -19.23
C PRO A 399 17.81 7.89 -18.25
N TRP A 400 16.51 7.93 -18.48
CA TRP A 400 15.57 7.17 -17.68
C TRP A 400 15.81 5.69 -17.90
N GLN A 401 16.11 4.99 -16.82
CA GLN A 401 16.29 3.54 -16.85
C GLN A 401 15.13 2.91 -16.10
N GLU A 402 14.30 2.19 -16.85
CA GLU A 402 13.50 1.17 -16.20
C GLU A 402 14.45 0.08 -15.68
N PRO A 403 14.18 -0.49 -14.50
CA PRO A 403 14.93 -1.64 -14.01
C PRO A 403 14.94 -2.72 -15.09
N ASP A 404 16.14 -3.07 -15.54
CA ASP A 404 16.41 -4.07 -16.56
C ASP A 404 16.95 -5.36 -15.95
N GLY A 405 16.92 -5.47 -14.61
CA GLY A 405 17.51 -6.57 -13.82
C GLY A 405 17.09 -7.96 -14.30
N GLY A 406 16.03 -8.01 -15.11
CA GLY A 406 15.74 -9.09 -16.02
C GLY A 406 15.27 -10.33 -15.28
N PHE A 407 15.00 -11.37 -16.04
CA PHE A 407 14.68 -12.68 -15.49
C PHE A 407 15.93 -13.56 -15.51
N VAL A 408 16.91 -13.17 -14.70
CA VAL A 408 18.09 -14.01 -14.44
C VAL A 408 17.78 -14.86 -13.21
N SER A 409 18.06 -16.16 -13.32
CA SER A 409 17.96 -17.09 -12.17
C SER A 409 18.86 -16.59 -11.05
N ALA A 410 18.27 -16.33 -9.88
CA ALA A 410 18.98 -15.79 -8.73
C ALA A 410 18.46 -16.41 -7.43
N GLY A 411 19.35 -16.64 -6.46
CA GLY A 411 19.00 -17.14 -5.14
C GLY A 411 18.61 -18.63 -5.11
N ARG A 412 17.75 -19.03 -4.16
CA ARG A 412 17.35 -20.43 -3.90
C ARG A 412 16.22 -20.91 -4.82
N THR A 413 16.45 -20.99 -6.13
CA THR A 413 15.41 -21.34 -7.13
C THR A 413 14.88 -22.79 -7.02
N ASP A 414 15.59 -23.65 -6.29
CA ASP A 414 15.21 -25.04 -5.98
C ASP A 414 14.31 -25.19 -4.73
N LEU A 415 13.92 -24.08 -4.09
CA LEU A 415 13.09 -24.08 -2.88
C LEU A 415 11.82 -24.91 -3.03
N HIS A 416 11.16 -24.87 -4.18
CA HIS A 416 9.93 -25.62 -4.44
C HIS A 416 10.03 -27.14 -4.23
N VAL A 417 11.21 -27.73 -4.40
CA VAL A 417 11.44 -29.18 -4.16
C VAL A 417 12.02 -29.42 -2.78
N LYS A 418 12.88 -28.50 -2.30
CA LYS A 418 13.60 -28.67 -1.04
C LYS A 418 12.85 -28.18 0.19
N VAL A 419 11.79 -27.41 0.04
CA VAL A 419 11.02 -26.87 1.19
C VAL A 419 10.43 -27.99 2.05
N ASP A 420 10.11 -29.15 1.47
CA ASP A 420 9.58 -30.29 2.22
C ASP A 420 10.65 -31.05 3.01
N THR A 421 11.91 -31.03 2.56
CA THR A 421 13.02 -31.80 3.15
C THR A 421 13.95 -30.96 4.01
N GLU A 422 14.30 -29.76 3.55
CA GLU A 422 15.22 -28.83 4.20
C GLU A 422 14.50 -27.70 4.95
N GLY A 423 13.24 -27.40 4.59
CA GLY A 423 12.50 -26.30 5.19
C GLY A 423 13.08 -24.92 4.88
N ARG A 424 12.75 -23.96 5.75
CA ARG A 424 13.24 -22.56 5.69
C ARG A 424 14.60 -22.45 6.39
N THR A 425 15.47 -21.55 5.93
CA THR A 425 16.82 -21.36 6.49
C THR A 425 16.80 -20.68 7.85
N SER A 426 15.86 -19.77 8.10
CA SER A 426 15.69 -19.07 9.38
C SER A 426 14.21 -18.90 9.75
N ASP A 427 13.90 -18.91 11.05
CA ASP A 427 12.52 -18.76 11.53
C ASP A 427 12.02 -17.30 11.45
N ARG A 428 12.95 -16.32 11.47
CA ARG A 428 12.66 -14.88 11.44
C ARG A 428 13.71 -14.14 10.62
N ARG A 429 13.33 -12.94 10.15
CA ARG A 429 14.21 -11.94 9.52
C ARG A 429 14.95 -11.13 10.59
N ASP A 430 16.16 -10.65 10.28
CA ASP A 430 17.01 -9.93 11.23
C ASP A 430 16.47 -8.53 11.60
N ASP A 431 15.69 -7.90 10.72
CA ASP A 431 15.08 -6.57 10.87
C ASP A 431 13.59 -6.64 11.26
N PHE A 432 13.19 -7.68 12.00
CA PHE A 432 11.80 -7.95 12.38
C PHE A 432 11.10 -6.77 13.07
N ASP A 433 11.80 -6.08 13.98
CA ASP A 433 11.22 -5.00 14.80
C ASP A 433 11.04 -3.69 14.03
N ASP A 434 11.81 -3.48 12.95
CA ASP A 434 11.79 -2.22 12.20
C ASP A 434 10.86 -2.25 10.99
N VAL A 435 10.73 -3.41 10.33
CA VAL A 435 10.01 -3.50 9.05
C VAL A 435 8.50 -3.40 9.22
N TYR A 436 7.97 -4.03 10.25
CA TYR A 436 6.52 -4.17 10.44
C TYR A 436 5.89 -3.03 11.25
N GLY A 437 6.69 -2.10 11.77
CA GLY A 437 6.24 -0.89 12.48
C GLY A 437 5.94 -1.13 13.96
N ASP A 438 5.30 -0.15 14.60
CA ASP A 438 5.00 -0.19 16.03
C ASP A 438 3.90 -1.22 16.34
N TRP A 439 4.29 -2.35 16.95
CA TRP A 439 3.37 -3.42 17.35
C TRP A 439 2.42 -3.02 18.48
N ASP A 440 2.81 -2.11 19.37
CA ASP A 440 1.94 -1.63 20.45
C ASP A 440 0.78 -0.81 19.84
N ALA A 441 1.09 0.10 18.92
CA ALA A 441 0.10 0.89 18.21
C ALA A 441 -0.90 0.03 17.39
N LEU A 442 -0.45 -1.13 16.89
CA LEU A 442 -1.33 -2.08 16.20
C LEU A 442 -2.28 -2.80 17.14
N ARG A 443 -1.84 -3.14 18.36
CA ARG A 443 -2.69 -3.80 19.37
C ARG A 443 -3.86 -2.91 19.78
N ASP A 444 -3.65 -1.60 19.88
CA ASP A 444 -4.70 -0.63 20.20
C ASP A 444 -5.79 -0.53 19.12
N ARG A 445 -5.54 -1.05 17.90
CA ARG A 445 -6.49 -1.06 16.78
C ARG A 445 -7.20 -2.38 16.56
N LEU A 446 -6.83 -3.42 17.31
CA LEU A 446 -7.45 -4.72 17.11
C LEU A 446 -8.94 -4.63 17.40
N PRO A 447 -9.81 -5.17 16.51
CA PRO A 447 -11.22 -5.25 16.81
C PRO A 447 -11.40 -6.12 18.05
N THR A 448 -12.36 -5.75 18.89
CA THR A 448 -12.80 -6.64 19.97
C THR A 448 -13.48 -7.84 19.33
N PHE A 449 -12.99 -9.06 19.62
CA PHE A 449 -13.63 -10.28 19.17
C PHE A 449 -15.04 -10.33 19.75
N ASP A 450 -16.06 -10.27 18.88
CA ASP A 450 -17.46 -10.22 19.30
C ASP A 450 -17.81 -11.44 20.15
N SER A 451 -18.45 -11.19 21.30
CA SER A 451 -19.33 -12.17 21.94
C SER A 451 -20.61 -12.26 21.11
N ALA A 452 -21.12 -13.49 20.87
CA ALA A 452 -22.31 -13.76 20.08
C ALA A 452 -23.41 -12.70 20.25
N VAL A 453 -23.74 -12.00 19.15
CA VAL A 453 -24.81 -11.01 19.10
C VAL A 453 -26.15 -11.72 19.34
N GLY A 454 -27.02 -11.11 20.15
CA GLY A 454 -28.28 -11.69 20.64
C GLY A 454 -29.39 -11.92 19.60
N ALA A 455 -29.05 -12.23 18.34
CA ALA A 455 -30.00 -12.68 17.34
C ALA A 455 -30.47 -14.11 17.66
N ASP A 456 -31.75 -14.40 17.42
CA ASP A 456 -32.31 -15.74 17.62
C ASP A 456 -31.75 -16.69 16.54
N VAL A 457 -30.83 -17.56 16.94
CA VAL A 457 -30.18 -18.57 16.10
C VAL A 457 -31.19 -19.43 15.33
N ARG A 458 -32.34 -19.76 15.95
CA ARG A 458 -33.37 -20.56 15.26
C ARG A 458 -34.03 -19.77 14.15
N GLU A 459 -34.23 -18.47 14.36
CA GLU A 459 -34.74 -17.59 13.32
C GLU A 459 -33.72 -17.41 12.19
N ALA A 460 -32.43 -17.33 12.51
CA ALA A 460 -31.38 -17.29 11.49
C ALA A 460 -31.35 -18.56 10.63
N LEU A 461 -31.47 -19.75 11.23
CA LEU A 461 -31.56 -21.02 10.49
C LEU A 461 -32.83 -21.09 9.62
N ARG A 462 -33.99 -20.72 10.16
CA ARG A 462 -35.25 -20.64 9.37
C ARG A 462 -35.16 -19.65 8.22
N GLN A 463 -34.50 -18.51 8.43
CA GLN A 463 -34.25 -17.54 7.38
C GLN A 463 -33.31 -18.11 6.32
N ALA A 464 -32.24 -18.79 6.72
CA ALA A 464 -31.31 -19.44 5.80
C ALA A 464 -32.00 -20.53 4.95
N GLU A 465 -32.96 -21.27 5.50
CA GLU A 465 -33.76 -22.26 4.77
C GLU A 465 -34.76 -21.60 3.81
N ARG A 466 -35.46 -20.55 4.27
CA ARG A 466 -36.50 -19.87 3.48
C ARG A 466 -35.95 -19.01 2.36
N ASP A 467 -34.93 -18.22 2.66
CA ASP A 467 -34.27 -17.30 1.74
C ASP A 467 -32.78 -17.15 2.12
N PRO A 468 -31.93 -18.08 1.64
CA PRO A 468 -30.48 -18.07 1.90
C PRO A 468 -29.81 -16.73 1.59
N ARG A 469 -30.37 -15.98 0.63
CA ARG A 469 -29.83 -14.72 0.10
C ARG A 469 -30.19 -13.53 0.97
N GLY A 470 -31.29 -13.64 1.73
CA GLY A 470 -31.85 -12.60 2.57
C GLY A 470 -31.30 -12.56 4.00
N LEU A 471 -30.22 -13.28 4.32
CA LEU A 471 -29.61 -13.22 5.66
C LEU A 471 -29.07 -11.82 5.96
N THR A 472 -29.44 -11.28 7.12
CA THR A 472 -28.83 -10.07 7.67
C THR A 472 -27.43 -10.36 8.20
N ASP A 473 -26.62 -9.31 8.42
CA ASP A 473 -25.28 -9.47 8.99
C ASP A 473 -25.34 -10.10 10.40
N ASP A 474 -26.29 -9.68 11.24
CA ASP A 474 -26.46 -10.24 12.59
C ASP A 474 -26.84 -11.73 12.56
N GLN A 475 -27.71 -12.13 11.61
CA GLN A 475 -28.06 -13.54 11.42
C GLN A 475 -26.85 -14.35 10.95
N ALA A 476 -26.08 -13.84 9.99
CA ALA A 476 -24.87 -14.51 9.51
C ALA A 476 -23.83 -14.67 10.64
N VAL A 477 -23.63 -13.65 11.46
CA VAL A 477 -22.74 -13.71 12.64
C VAL A 477 -23.23 -14.72 13.67
N ALA A 478 -24.54 -14.80 13.92
CA ALA A 478 -25.12 -15.79 14.81
C ALA A 478 -24.90 -17.23 14.32
N LEU A 479 -25.04 -17.48 13.00
CA LEU A 479 -24.76 -18.78 12.41
C LEU A 479 -23.27 -19.17 12.48
N LEU A 480 -22.35 -18.20 12.38
CA LEU A 480 -20.91 -18.45 12.54
C LEU A 480 -20.53 -18.82 13.99
N GLY A 481 -21.35 -18.46 14.96
CA GLY A 481 -21.16 -18.81 16.37
C GLY A 481 -21.68 -20.20 16.76
N LEU A 482 -22.24 -20.97 15.82
CA LEU A 482 -22.83 -22.28 16.09
C LEU A 482 -21.76 -23.35 16.39
N ASP A 483 -22.10 -24.23 17.34
CA ASP A 483 -21.38 -25.46 17.66
C ASP A 483 -22.35 -26.64 17.79
N GLY A 484 -21.80 -27.84 18.01
CA GLY A 484 -22.57 -29.07 18.24
C GLY A 484 -23.68 -29.32 17.22
N ASP A 485 -24.87 -29.67 17.73
CA ASP A 485 -26.05 -30.01 16.91
C ASP A 485 -26.49 -28.87 15.99
N GLY A 486 -26.36 -27.61 16.42
CA GLY A 486 -26.74 -26.45 15.59
C GLY A 486 -25.81 -26.28 14.39
N LEU A 487 -24.51 -26.55 14.56
CA LEU A 487 -23.55 -26.57 13.46
C LEU A 487 -23.83 -27.72 12.48
N ASP A 488 -24.27 -28.87 12.97
CA ASP A 488 -24.64 -30.01 12.12
C ASP A 488 -25.91 -29.73 11.30
N GLU A 489 -26.88 -29.02 11.87
CA GLU A 489 -28.07 -28.53 11.17
C GLU A 489 -27.69 -27.52 10.06
N LEU A 490 -26.83 -26.55 10.37
CA LEU A 490 -26.30 -25.59 9.39
C LEU A 490 -25.57 -26.29 8.24
N ALA A 491 -24.71 -27.26 8.56
CA ALA A 491 -23.96 -28.03 7.57
C ALA A 491 -24.89 -28.85 6.67
N THR A 492 -25.92 -29.47 7.24
CA THR A 492 -26.93 -30.24 6.49
C THR A 492 -27.69 -29.36 5.51
N LEU A 493 -28.12 -28.17 5.94
CA LEU A 493 -28.76 -27.19 5.07
C LEU A 493 -27.82 -26.78 3.92
N ALA A 494 -26.57 -26.43 4.23
CA ALA A 494 -25.58 -26.05 3.23
C ALA A 494 -25.30 -27.20 2.25
N ASP A 495 -25.25 -28.45 2.70
CA ASP A 495 -25.02 -29.60 1.81
C ASP A 495 -26.20 -29.84 0.85
N GLY A 496 -27.43 -29.62 1.32
CA GLY A 496 -28.63 -29.60 0.46
C GLY A 496 -28.51 -28.56 -0.65
N LEU A 497 -28.18 -27.32 -0.30
CA LEU A 497 -27.97 -26.23 -1.27
C LEU A 497 -26.78 -26.49 -2.21
N ARG A 498 -25.73 -27.18 -1.74
CA ARG A 498 -24.61 -27.62 -2.57
C ARG A 498 -25.08 -28.61 -3.62
N ARG A 499 -25.88 -29.61 -3.24
CA ARG A 499 -26.41 -30.61 -4.17
C ARG A 499 -27.27 -29.96 -5.25
N GLU A 500 -28.07 -28.96 -4.89
CA GLU A 500 -28.85 -28.18 -5.87
C GLU A 500 -27.97 -27.38 -6.82
N ALA A 501 -26.90 -26.76 -6.31
CA ALA A 501 -26.04 -25.88 -7.11
C ALA A 501 -25.04 -26.62 -8.00
N ALA A 502 -24.49 -27.76 -7.55
CA ALA A 502 -23.34 -28.43 -8.16
C ALA A 502 -23.49 -29.95 -8.32
N GLY A 503 -24.60 -30.55 -7.87
CA GLY A 503 -24.80 -32.00 -7.89
C GLY A 503 -23.94 -32.75 -6.87
N ASP A 504 -23.70 -34.04 -7.13
CA ASP A 504 -23.00 -34.94 -6.21
C ASP A 504 -21.49 -35.03 -6.42
N GLU A 505 -20.98 -34.56 -7.55
CA GLU A 505 -19.56 -34.62 -7.86
C GLU A 505 -18.73 -33.74 -6.92
N VAL A 506 -17.55 -34.24 -6.54
CA VAL A 506 -16.48 -33.46 -5.95
C VAL A 506 -15.44 -33.22 -7.04
N THR A 507 -15.13 -31.96 -7.31
CA THR A 507 -14.20 -31.60 -8.39
C THR A 507 -12.78 -31.33 -7.88
N TYR A 508 -11.82 -31.53 -8.76
CA TYR A 508 -10.41 -31.16 -8.59
C TYR A 508 -9.79 -30.79 -9.93
N VAL A 509 -8.73 -29.98 -9.92
CA VAL A 509 -7.93 -29.63 -11.11
C VAL A 509 -6.54 -30.26 -11.01
N VAL A 510 -5.96 -30.65 -12.15
CA VAL A 510 -4.53 -30.97 -12.21
C VAL A 510 -3.82 -29.68 -12.62
N ASN A 511 -3.05 -29.10 -11.71
CA ASN A 511 -2.43 -27.81 -11.91
C ASN A 511 -1.03 -27.75 -11.30
N ARG A 512 -0.26 -26.74 -11.71
CA ARG A 512 1.01 -26.38 -11.06
C ARG A 512 0.99 -24.93 -10.60
N ASN A 513 1.29 -24.71 -9.33
CA ASN A 513 1.65 -23.40 -8.83
C ASN A 513 3.05 -23.04 -9.31
N ILE A 514 3.26 -21.82 -9.82
CA ILE A 514 4.57 -21.31 -10.20
C ILE A 514 4.78 -19.97 -9.49
N ASN A 515 5.68 -19.97 -8.52
CA ASN A 515 6.09 -18.73 -7.89
C ASN A 515 7.35 -18.17 -8.58
N PHE A 516 7.20 -17.15 -9.42
CA PHE A 516 8.33 -16.65 -10.23
C PHE A 516 9.36 -15.84 -9.41
N THR A 517 8.98 -15.35 -8.23
CA THR A 517 9.91 -14.76 -7.24
C THR A 517 9.23 -14.73 -5.88
N ASN A 518 10.00 -14.81 -4.80
CA ASN A 518 9.54 -14.51 -3.44
C ASN A 518 10.09 -13.17 -2.90
N VAL A 519 10.85 -12.43 -3.70
CA VAL A 519 11.37 -11.10 -3.35
C VAL A 519 10.22 -10.10 -3.32
N CYS A 520 9.93 -9.51 -2.17
CA CYS A 520 8.76 -8.66 -1.98
C CYS A 520 8.99 -7.53 -0.98
N TYR A 521 8.60 -6.31 -1.37
CA TYR A 521 8.81 -5.10 -0.56
C TYR A 521 7.54 -4.53 0.08
N THR A 522 6.39 -5.16 -0.13
CA THR A 522 5.08 -4.73 0.39
C THR A 522 4.99 -4.72 1.93
N GLY A 523 5.69 -5.64 2.60
CA GLY A 523 5.72 -5.71 4.07
C GLY A 523 4.47 -6.28 4.73
N CYS A 524 3.82 -7.29 4.13
CA CYS A 524 2.69 -7.99 4.74
C CYS A 524 3.11 -8.71 6.04
N ARG A 525 2.44 -8.41 7.16
CA ARG A 525 2.75 -8.94 8.50
C ARG A 525 2.30 -10.39 8.70
N PHE A 526 1.43 -10.90 7.84
CA PHE A 526 0.98 -12.30 7.86
C PHE A 526 1.78 -13.22 6.93
N CYS A 527 2.60 -12.65 6.04
CA CYS A 527 3.23 -13.40 4.96
C CYS A 527 4.63 -13.89 5.38
N ALA A 528 4.80 -15.19 5.49
CA ALA A 528 6.11 -15.83 5.71
C ALA A 528 6.89 -16.10 4.40
N PHE A 529 6.22 -15.97 3.25
CA PHE A 529 6.80 -16.22 1.93
C PHE A 529 7.70 -15.08 1.45
N ALA A 530 7.31 -13.83 1.73
CA ALA A 530 8.03 -12.63 1.31
C ALA A 530 9.45 -12.55 1.90
N GLN A 531 10.45 -12.46 1.02
CA GLN A 531 11.86 -12.25 1.37
C GLN A 531 12.35 -10.91 0.81
N ARG A 532 13.39 -10.32 1.42
CA ARG A 532 14.22 -9.28 0.80
C ARG A 532 15.25 -9.93 -0.12
N ARG A 533 15.76 -9.18 -1.10
CA ARG A 533 16.77 -9.67 -2.05
C ARG A 533 18.03 -10.26 -1.36
N THR A 534 18.32 -9.80 -0.14
CA THR A 534 19.48 -10.23 0.66
C THR A 534 19.20 -11.43 1.58
N ASP A 535 17.95 -11.85 1.73
CA ASP A 535 17.59 -12.95 2.62
C ASP A 535 18.01 -14.30 2.01
N ALA A 536 18.39 -15.27 2.85
CA ALA A 536 18.95 -16.54 2.40
C ALA A 536 17.99 -17.37 1.51
N ASP A 537 16.68 -17.28 1.76
CA ASP A 537 15.65 -18.01 1.01
C ASP A 537 15.10 -17.19 -0.18
N ALA A 538 15.66 -16.01 -0.46
CA ALA A 538 15.22 -15.19 -1.60
C ALA A 538 15.54 -15.86 -2.93
N TYR A 539 14.65 -15.74 -3.91
CA TYR A 539 14.89 -16.19 -5.27
C TYR A 539 14.07 -15.46 -6.33
N THR A 540 14.55 -15.50 -7.57
CA THR A 540 13.86 -15.07 -8.79
C THR A 540 14.13 -16.10 -9.89
N LEU A 541 13.08 -16.57 -10.56
CA LEU A 541 13.18 -17.52 -11.66
C LEU A 541 13.44 -16.80 -12.99
N SER A 542 14.18 -17.46 -13.87
CA SER A 542 14.29 -17.06 -15.27
C SER A 542 13.01 -17.37 -16.06
N LEU A 543 12.80 -16.69 -17.20
CA LEU A 543 11.68 -16.99 -18.10
C LEU A 543 11.71 -18.45 -18.58
N SER A 544 12.91 -18.99 -18.84
CA SER A 544 13.07 -20.40 -19.22
C SER A 544 12.65 -21.34 -18.10
N GLU A 545 13.04 -21.09 -16.85
CA GLU A 545 12.63 -21.93 -15.73
C GLU A 545 11.11 -21.90 -15.54
N VAL A 546 10.47 -20.74 -15.69
CA VAL A 546 9.00 -20.62 -15.62
C VAL A 546 8.34 -21.43 -16.75
N ALA A 547 8.80 -21.28 -17.99
CA ALA A 547 8.28 -22.00 -19.13
C ALA A 547 8.52 -23.53 -19.04
N ASP A 548 9.69 -23.95 -18.56
CA ASP A 548 10.03 -25.36 -18.36
C ASP A 548 9.13 -25.99 -17.29
N ARG A 549 8.83 -25.27 -16.20
CA ARG A 549 7.89 -25.74 -15.17
C ARG A 549 6.47 -25.92 -15.71
N ALA A 550 6.02 -25.01 -16.57
CA ALA A 550 4.73 -25.14 -17.26
C ALA A 550 4.70 -26.34 -18.22
N ALA A 551 5.78 -26.57 -18.97
CA ALA A 551 5.93 -27.73 -19.84
C ALA A 551 5.88 -29.06 -19.06
N GLU A 552 6.60 -29.16 -17.95
CA GLU A 552 6.54 -30.33 -17.08
C GLU A 552 5.14 -30.58 -16.51
N ALA A 553 4.42 -29.52 -16.16
CA ALA A 553 3.03 -29.62 -15.68
C ALA A 553 2.11 -30.13 -16.78
N TRP A 554 2.24 -29.59 -18.00
CA TRP A 554 1.49 -30.04 -19.18
C TRP A 554 1.74 -31.52 -19.49
N GLU A 555 2.99 -31.97 -19.45
CA GLU A 555 3.35 -33.39 -19.62
C GLU A 555 2.73 -34.29 -18.55
N ALA A 556 2.60 -33.78 -17.33
CA ALA A 556 1.91 -34.44 -16.23
C ALA A 556 0.36 -34.36 -16.33
N GLY A 557 -0.19 -33.80 -17.41
CA GLY A 557 -1.63 -33.71 -17.63
C GLY A 557 -2.31 -32.52 -16.95
N ALA A 558 -1.54 -31.52 -16.52
CA ALA A 558 -2.12 -30.28 -16.02
C ALA A 558 -2.88 -29.54 -17.13
N THR A 559 -3.99 -28.94 -16.74
CA THR A 559 -4.77 -28.02 -17.58
C THR A 559 -4.55 -26.57 -17.19
N GLU A 560 -3.88 -26.31 -16.07
CA GLU A 560 -3.69 -24.99 -15.48
C GLU A 560 -2.29 -24.82 -14.91
N VAL A 561 -1.73 -23.63 -15.09
CA VAL A 561 -0.69 -23.07 -14.21
C VAL A 561 -1.24 -21.89 -13.44
N CYS A 562 -1.11 -21.89 -12.12
CA CYS A 562 -1.42 -20.76 -11.25
C CYS A 562 -0.12 -20.02 -10.92
N MET A 563 0.04 -18.81 -11.43
CA MET A 563 1.32 -18.09 -11.35
C MET A 563 1.20 -16.78 -10.58
N GLN A 564 2.03 -16.63 -9.54
CA GLN A 564 2.03 -15.47 -8.63
C GLN A 564 3.42 -15.25 -8.02
N GLY A 565 3.80 -14.02 -7.70
CA GLY A 565 5.10 -13.72 -7.11
C GLY A 565 5.12 -12.54 -6.15
N GLY A 566 6.31 -12.29 -5.60
CA GLY A 566 6.60 -11.11 -4.80
C GLY A 566 6.66 -9.83 -5.64
N ILE A 567 6.47 -8.68 -4.98
CA ILE A 567 6.58 -7.36 -5.60
C ILE A 567 8.05 -6.94 -5.60
N HIS A 568 8.82 -7.47 -6.56
CA HIS A 568 10.26 -7.26 -6.68
C HIS A 568 10.57 -5.97 -7.44
N PRO A 569 11.23 -4.96 -6.83
CA PRO A 569 11.37 -3.63 -7.44
C PRO A 569 12.24 -3.59 -8.72
N ASP A 570 13.13 -4.57 -8.91
CA ASP A 570 14.07 -4.62 -10.04
C ASP A 570 13.52 -5.31 -11.30
N LEU A 571 12.33 -5.94 -11.22
CA LEU A 571 11.71 -6.51 -12.40
C LEU A 571 11.23 -5.41 -13.38
N PRO A 572 11.38 -5.61 -14.70
CA PRO A 572 10.91 -4.63 -15.68
C PRO A 572 9.38 -4.47 -15.60
N GLY A 573 8.86 -3.32 -16.03
CA GLY A 573 7.41 -3.09 -16.05
C GLY A 573 6.64 -4.11 -16.91
N THR A 574 7.29 -4.66 -17.94
CA THR A 574 6.74 -5.69 -18.84
C THR A 574 6.83 -7.11 -18.30
N ALA A 575 7.45 -7.31 -17.13
CA ALA A 575 7.77 -8.62 -16.56
C ALA A 575 6.58 -9.60 -16.61
N TYR A 576 5.41 -9.12 -16.20
CA TYR A 576 4.18 -9.91 -16.18
C TYR A 576 3.76 -10.42 -17.57
N PHE A 577 3.91 -9.58 -18.60
CA PHE A 577 3.61 -9.98 -19.98
C PHE A 577 4.66 -10.95 -20.52
N ASP A 578 5.93 -10.73 -20.20
CA ASP A 578 7.03 -11.58 -20.65
C ASP A 578 6.92 -13.01 -20.06
N LEU A 579 6.51 -13.13 -18.79
CA LEU A 579 6.21 -14.41 -18.14
C LEU A 579 5.07 -15.17 -18.82
N ALA A 580 3.95 -14.48 -19.10
CA ALA A 580 2.80 -15.09 -19.77
C ALA A 580 3.17 -15.57 -21.18
N ARG A 581 3.90 -14.75 -21.95
CA ARG A 581 4.36 -15.12 -23.30
C ARG A 581 5.31 -16.31 -23.27
N ALA A 582 6.27 -16.34 -22.34
CA ALA A 582 7.20 -17.47 -22.21
C ALA A 582 6.47 -18.80 -21.97
N ILE A 583 5.40 -18.80 -21.16
CA ILE A 583 4.55 -19.98 -20.96
C ILE A 583 3.80 -20.34 -22.25
N LYS A 584 3.13 -19.38 -22.89
CA LYS A 584 2.35 -19.65 -24.11
C LYS A 584 3.20 -20.07 -25.31
N GLU A 585 4.43 -19.58 -25.44
CA GLU A 585 5.37 -20.02 -26.47
C GLU A 585 5.77 -21.49 -26.30
N ARG A 586 5.90 -21.96 -25.06
CA ARG A 586 6.29 -23.36 -24.76
C ARG A 586 5.10 -24.31 -24.71
N THR A 587 3.99 -23.85 -24.15
CA THR A 587 2.75 -24.61 -23.92
C THR A 587 1.54 -23.73 -24.27
N PRO A 588 1.19 -23.59 -25.56
CA PRO A 588 0.12 -22.67 -25.99
C PRO A 588 -1.26 -22.98 -25.36
N ASP A 589 -1.55 -24.26 -25.15
CA ASP A 589 -2.87 -24.74 -24.75
C ASP A 589 -3.06 -24.83 -23.23
N ILE A 590 -2.03 -24.58 -22.41
CA ILE A 590 -2.19 -24.58 -20.95
C ILE A 590 -2.89 -23.29 -20.51
N HIS A 591 -3.87 -23.41 -19.60
CA HIS A 591 -4.56 -22.25 -19.03
C HIS A 591 -3.62 -21.49 -18.08
N VAL A 592 -3.39 -20.21 -18.33
CA VAL A 592 -2.56 -19.34 -17.49
C VAL A 592 -3.44 -18.56 -16.52
N HIS A 593 -3.51 -19.03 -15.28
CA HIS A 593 -4.19 -18.38 -14.17
C HIS A 593 -3.20 -17.45 -13.42
N ALA A 594 -3.13 -16.19 -13.82
CA ALA A 594 -2.18 -15.18 -13.32
C ALA A 594 -2.81 -13.79 -13.51
N PHE A 595 -2.50 -12.72 -12.79
CA PHE A 595 -1.74 -12.49 -11.57
C PHE A 595 -2.71 -12.01 -10.47
N SER A 596 -2.27 -11.87 -9.22
CA SER A 596 -3.12 -11.28 -8.18
C SER A 596 -3.47 -9.82 -8.50
N PRO A 597 -4.59 -9.28 -7.98
CA PRO A 597 -4.89 -7.86 -8.09
C PRO A 597 -3.79 -6.93 -7.58
N MET A 598 -2.97 -7.35 -6.61
CA MET A 598 -1.80 -6.57 -6.17
C MET A 598 -0.73 -6.48 -7.26
N GLU A 599 -0.47 -7.57 -7.97
CA GLU A 599 0.48 -7.61 -9.07
C GLU A 599 -0.02 -6.82 -10.28
N VAL A 600 -1.34 -6.87 -10.57
CA VAL A 600 -1.97 -6.04 -11.60
C VAL A 600 -1.72 -4.56 -11.31
N VAL A 601 -2.02 -4.10 -10.08
CA VAL A 601 -1.81 -2.68 -9.73
C VAL A 601 -0.33 -2.31 -9.75
N ASN A 602 0.56 -3.23 -9.37
CA ASN A 602 1.99 -2.98 -9.48
C ASN A 602 2.45 -2.86 -10.95
N GLY A 603 1.95 -3.72 -11.84
CA GLY A 603 2.21 -3.66 -13.27
C GLY A 603 1.70 -2.36 -13.90
N VAL A 604 0.48 -1.94 -13.55
CA VAL A 604 -0.12 -0.65 -13.94
C VAL A 604 0.80 0.51 -13.53
N ALA A 605 1.24 0.55 -12.27
CA ALA A 605 2.11 1.62 -11.77
C ALA A 605 3.47 1.69 -12.48
N ARG A 606 4.07 0.53 -12.81
CA ARG A 606 5.38 0.46 -13.49
C ARG A 606 5.30 0.83 -14.96
N THR A 607 4.30 0.31 -15.67
CA THR A 607 4.13 0.55 -17.10
C THR A 607 3.56 1.94 -17.39
N GLY A 608 2.83 2.53 -16.44
CA GLY A 608 2.10 3.76 -16.64
C GLY A 608 0.84 3.62 -17.50
N LEU A 609 0.44 2.37 -17.83
CA LEU A 609 -0.79 2.08 -18.56
C LEU A 609 -2.02 2.29 -17.68
N SER A 610 -3.18 2.51 -18.29
CA SER A 610 -4.45 2.41 -17.58
C SER A 610 -4.68 0.97 -17.09
N LEU A 611 -5.54 0.78 -16.09
CA LEU A 611 -5.89 -0.56 -15.61
C LEU A 611 -6.52 -1.43 -16.73
N GLU A 612 -7.34 -0.81 -17.59
CA GLU A 612 -8.00 -1.47 -18.72
C GLU A 612 -6.99 -1.90 -19.79
N ASP A 613 -6.07 -1.01 -20.16
CA ASP A 613 -5.02 -1.30 -21.14
C ASP A 613 -4.05 -2.36 -20.63
N TRP A 614 -3.68 -2.31 -19.35
CA TRP A 614 -2.79 -3.30 -18.76
C TRP A 614 -3.43 -4.70 -18.75
N LEU A 615 -4.70 -4.81 -18.37
CA LEU A 615 -5.43 -6.08 -18.38
C LEU A 615 -5.62 -6.61 -19.81
N THR A 616 -5.87 -5.72 -20.78
CA THR A 616 -5.93 -6.07 -22.20
C THR A 616 -4.60 -6.62 -22.69
N ALA A 617 -3.50 -5.92 -22.40
CA ALA A 617 -2.15 -6.37 -22.75
C ALA A 617 -1.77 -7.68 -22.06
N ALA A 618 -2.19 -7.90 -20.80
CA ALA A 618 -1.99 -9.17 -20.09
C ALA A 618 -2.70 -10.33 -20.79
N ARG A 619 -3.96 -10.13 -21.21
CA ARG A 619 -4.73 -11.12 -21.96
C ARG A 619 -4.08 -11.42 -23.32
N GLU A 620 -3.67 -10.39 -24.05
CA GLU A 620 -2.95 -10.55 -25.33
C GLU A 620 -1.61 -11.27 -25.17
N ALA A 621 -0.93 -11.08 -24.03
CA ALA A 621 0.30 -11.79 -23.68
C ALA A 621 0.08 -13.26 -23.30
N GLY A 622 -1.17 -13.69 -23.08
CA GLY A 622 -1.51 -15.08 -22.79
C GLY A 622 -2.15 -15.35 -21.44
N VAL A 623 -2.52 -14.33 -20.66
CA VAL A 623 -3.27 -14.52 -19.41
C VAL A 623 -4.72 -14.89 -19.71
N ASP A 624 -5.17 -16.04 -19.20
CA ASP A 624 -6.52 -16.55 -19.47
C ASP A 624 -7.52 -16.22 -18.34
N SER A 625 -7.06 -16.12 -17.08
CA SER A 625 -7.87 -15.72 -15.93
C SER A 625 -7.02 -15.22 -14.77
N LEU A 626 -7.60 -14.47 -13.82
CA LEU A 626 -6.87 -13.91 -12.67
C LEU A 626 -7.21 -14.62 -11.35
N PRO A 627 -6.22 -14.95 -10.50
CA PRO A 627 -6.49 -15.43 -9.14
C PRO A 627 -7.06 -14.32 -8.25
N GLY A 628 -8.17 -14.60 -7.56
CA GLY A 628 -8.82 -13.70 -6.58
C GLY A 628 -8.08 -13.51 -5.27
N THR A 629 -6.78 -13.78 -5.24
CA THR A 629 -5.90 -13.61 -4.09
C THR A 629 -5.67 -12.13 -3.77
N ALA A 630 -4.85 -11.82 -2.77
CA ALA A 630 -4.69 -10.48 -2.23
C ALA A 630 -5.98 -9.87 -1.63
N ALA A 631 -7.06 -10.64 -1.58
CA ALA A 631 -8.33 -10.28 -0.96
C ALA A 631 -8.23 -10.36 0.57
N GLU A 632 -7.66 -11.44 1.12
CA GLU A 632 -7.67 -11.77 2.57
C GLU A 632 -9.04 -11.49 3.20
N ILE A 633 -9.16 -10.38 3.93
CA ILE A 633 -10.42 -9.73 4.26
C ILE A 633 -10.50 -8.41 3.47
N LEU A 634 -11.62 -8.21 2.75
CA LEU A 634 -11.93 -6.98 2.03
C LEU A 634 -12.56 -5.95 2.97
N ASP A 635 -11.85 -5.66 4.06
CA ASP A 635 -12.16 -4.63 5.05
C ASP A 635 -10.85 -3.91 5.35
N ASP A 636 -10.82 -2.61 5.09
CA ASP A 636 -9.59 -1.82 5.15
C ASP A 636 -9.01 -1.77 6.57
N ASP A 637 -9.83 -1.76 7.62
CA ASP A 637 -9.34 -1.75 9.01
C ASP A 637 -8.54 -3.03 9.32
N VAL A 638 -9.05 -4.19 8.88
CA VAL A 638 -8.32 -5.47 8.97
C VAL A 638 -7.06 -5.45 8.11
N ARG A 639 -7.16 -4.96 6.86
CA ARG A 639 -6.01 -4.92 5.94
C ARG A 639 -4.86 -4.09 6.48
N TRP A 640 -5.13 -2.95 7.11
CA TRP A 640 -4.08 -2.08 7.65
C TRP A 640 -3.38 -2.68 8.86
N VAL A 641 -4.07 -3.53 9.63
CA VAL A 641 -3.42 -4.35 10.65
C VAL A 641 -2.54 -5.41 10.00
N LEU A 642 -3.02 -6.08 8.96
CA LEU A 642 -2.28 -7.14 8.26
C LEU A 642 -1.06 -6.65 7.48
N THR A 643 -1.02 -5.40 7.02
CA THR A 643 0.04 -4.92 6.12
C THR A 643 0.09 -3.40 6.04
N LYS A 644 1.29 -2.87 5.81
CA LYS A 644 1.48 -1.44 5.53
C LYS A 644 1.21 -1.08 4.08
N GLY A 645 1.55 -1.94 3.11
CA GLY A 645 1.66 -1.52 1.70
C GLY A 645 0.70 -2.20 0.73
N LYS A 646 -0.35 -2.89 1.20
CA LYS A 646 -1.26 -3.63 0.31
C LYS A 646 -2.34 -2.72 -0.28
N LEU A 647 -2.81 -3.06 -1.49
CA LEU A 647 -3.89 -2.31 -2.13
C LEU A 647 -5.15 -2.25 -1.24
N PRO A 648 -5.84 -1.09 -1.16
CA PRO A 648 -7.15 -0.97 -0.52
C PRO A 648 -8.20 -1.93 -1.08
N ALA A 649 -9.25 -2.22 -0.30
CA ALA A 649 -10.35 -3.07 -0.74
C ALA A 649 -11.02 -2.54 -2.01
N LYS A 650 -11.18 -1.21 -2.13
CA LYS A 650 -11.72 -0.57 -3.33
C LYS A 650 -10.88 -0.88 -4.58
N ASP A 651 -9.56 -0.77 -4.49
CA ASP A 651 -8.66 -1.06 -5.61
C ASP A 651 -8.73 -2.53 -6.04
N TRP A 652 -8.89 -3.45 -5.09
CA TRP A 652 -9.11 -4.87 -5.41
C TRP A 652 -10.42 -5.06 -6.20
N VAL A 653 -11.51 -4.41 -5.76
CA VAL A 653 -12.81 -4.46 -6.46
C VAL A 653 -12.70 -3.84 -7.87
N ASP A 654 -11.99 -2.73 -8.02
CA ASP A 654 -11.79 -2.07 -9.32
C ASP A 654 -11.04 -2.99 -10.30
N VAL A 655 -10.01 -3.73 -9.85
CA VAL A 655 -9.30 -4.70 -10.69
C VAL A 655 -10.23 -5.81 -11.15
N ILE A 656 -10.95 -6.43 -10.21
CA ILE A 656 -11.80 -7.58 -10.51
C ILE A 656 -12.96 -7.19 -11.42
N THR A 657 -13.65 -6.10 -11.12
CA THR A 657 -14.78 -5.64 -11.94
C THR A 657 -14.33 -5.19 -13.34
N THR A 658 -13.14 -4.59 -13.48
CA THR A 658 -12.56 -4.27 -14.79
C THR A 658 -12.19 -5.52 -15.58
N ALA A 659 -11.58 -6.52 -14.92
CA ALA A 659 -11.28 -7.80 -15.55
C ALA A 659 -12.54 -8.48 -16.09
N HIS A 660 -13.61 -8.52 -15.29
CA HIS A 660 -14.88 -9.11 -15.72
C HIS A 660 -15.50 -8.37 -16.91
N LYS A 661 -15.44 -7.03 -16.94
CA LYS A 661 -15.89 -6.22 -18.08
C LYS A 661 -15.13 -6.54 -19.38
N LEU A 662 -13.85 -6.88 -19.26
CA LEU A 662 -13.00 -7.30 -20.39
C LEU A 662 -13.16 -8.79 -20.75
N GLY A 663 -14.05 -9.52 -20.07
CA GLY A 663 -14.28 -10.95 -20.27
C GLY A 663 -13.18 -11.85 -19.72
N ILE A 664 -12.35 -11.34 -18.79
CA ILE A 664 -11.32 -12.11 -18.09
C ILE A 664 -11.97 -12.67 -16.81
N PRO A 665 -12.22 -13.99 -16.70
CA PRO A 665 -12.80 -14.57 -15.50
C PRO A 665 -11.80 -14.53 -14.33
N THR A 666 -12.32 -14.59 -13.12
CA THR A 666 -11.48 -14.61 -11.91
C THR A 666 -11.95 -15.64 -10.90
N THR A 667 -11.07 -16.02 -9.97
CA THR A 667 -11.50 -16.69 -8.73
C THR A 667 -11.76 -15.64 -7.65
N SER A 668 -12.31 -16.04 -6.50
CA SER A 668 -12.44 -15.18 -5.33
C SER A 668 -11.95 -15.91 -4.08
N THR A 669 -11.31 -15.20 -3.15
CA THR A 669 -10.69 -15.84 -1.97
C THR A 669 -10.97 -15.09 -0.69
N MET A 670 -11.02 -15.80 0.44
CA MET A 670 -11.04 -15.20 1.77
C MET A 670 -10.03 -15.90 2.68
N MET A 671 -9.03 -15.15 3.17
CA MET A 671 -8.16 -15.61 4.25
C MET A 671 -8.75 -15.15 5.59
N TYR A 672 -8.93 -16.07 6.53
CA TYR A 672 -9.68 -15.80 7.76
C TYR A 672 -9.11 -16.52 8.99
N GLY A 673 -9.54 -16.08 10.18
CA GLY A 673 -9.14 -16.63 11.47
C GLY A 673 -7.85 -16.01 12.04
N HIS A 674 -7.51 -14.80 11.62
CA HIS A 674 -6.38 -14.02 12.15
C HIS A 674 -6.87 -12.95 13.15
N VAL A 675 -6.69 -11.67 12.81
CA VAL A 675 -7.19 -10.50 13.55
C VAL A 675 -8.64 -10.12 13.22
N ASP A 676 -9.26 -10.87 12.31
CA ASP A 676 -10.61 -10.62 11.81
C ASP A 676 -11.70 -11.11 12.78
N THR A 677 -12.97 -10.79 12.46
CA THR A 677 -14.14 -11.19 13.25
C THR A 677 -15.18 -11.83 12.33
N HIS A 678 -16.17 -12.51 12.90
CA HIS A 678 -17.28 -13.08 12.12
C HIS A 678 -18.03 -12.03 11.29
N MET A 679 -18.16 -10.80 11.79
CA MET A 679 -18.75 -9.69 11.03
C MET A 679 -17.93 -9.38 9.77
N HIS A 680 -16.61 -9.39 9.86
CA HIS A 680 -15.74 -9.22 8.70
C HIS A 680 -15.93 -10.35 7.66
N TRP A 681 -16.14 -11.60 8.10
CA TRP A 681 -16.38 -12.73 7.19
C TRP A 681 -17.70 -12.58 6.45
N ALA A 682 -18.78 -12.27 7.17
CA ALA A 682 -20.10 -12.06 6.60
C ALA A 682 -20.09 -10.92 5.56
N ARG A 683 -19.45 -9.79 5.90
CA ARG A 683 -19.30 -8.64 4.99
C ARG A 683 -18.47 -8.97 3.75
N HIS A 684 -17.38 -9.73 3.92
CA HIS A 684 -16.56 -10.19 2.79
C HIS A 684 -17.41 -11.04 1.83
N ILE A 685 -18.09 -12.07 2.32
CA ILE A 685 -18.92 -12.96 1.50
C ILE A 685 -20.02 -12.16 0.78
N ARG A 686 -20.64 -11.19 1.47
CA ARG A 686 -21.65 -10.30 0.88
C ARG A 686 -21.08 -9.41 -0.23
N LEU A 687 -19.86 -8.91 -0.07
CA LEU A 687 -19.18 -8.12 -1.11
C LEU A 687 -18.90 -8.99 -2.35
N ILE A 688 -18.39 -10.20 -2.17
CA ILE A 688 -18.17 -11.16 -3.27
C ILE A 688 -19.49 -11.46 -4.00
N ARG A 689 -20.57 -11.72 -3.26
CA ARG A 689 -21.91 -11.92 -3.84
C ARG A 689 -22.33 -10.74 -4.72
N ARG A 690 -22.23 -9.51 -4.20
CA ARG A 690 -22.64 -8.30 -4.93
C ARG A 690 -21.85 -8.14 -6.23
N ILE A 691 -20.54 -8.32 -6.19
CA ILE A 691 -19.70 -8.26 -7.40
C ILE A 691 -20.14 -9.34 -8.40
N GLN A 692 -20.43 -10.55 -7.93
CA GLN A 692 -20.90 -11.63 -8.80
C GLN A 692 -22.26 -11.32 -9.43
N GLU A 693 -23.20 -10.76 -8.67
CA GLU A 693 -24.52 -10.37 -9.19
C GLU A 693 -24.41 -9.22 -10.22
N GLU A 694 -23.43 -8.34 -10.05
CA GLU A 694 -23.16 -7.23 -10.99
C GLU A 694 -22.43 -7.67 -12.26
N THR A 695 -21.53 -8.66 -12.18
CA THR A 695 -20.55 -8.94 -13.25
C THR A 695 -20.51 -10.38 -13.73
N GLY A 696 -20.93 -11.35 -12.92
CA GLY A 696 -20.95 -12.78 -13.26
C GLY A 696 -19.59 -13.44 -13.53
N GLY A 697 -18.48 -12.77 -13.23
CA GLY A 697 -17.15 -13.21 -13.67
C GLY A 697 -16.38 -14.14 -12.73
N PHE A 698 -16.87 -14.39 -11.51
CA PHE A 698 -16.24 -15.37 -10.61
C PHE A 698 -16.59 -16.81 -10.98
N SER A 699 -15.57 -17.67 -11.05
CA SER A 699 -15.74 -19.12 -11.23
C SER A 699 -16.01 -19.85 -9.91
N GLU A 700 -15.41 -19.39 -8.81
CA GLU A 700 -15.44 -20.04 -7.50
C GLU A 700 -15.13 -19.07 -6.34
N PHE A 701 -15.49 -19.50 -5.14
CA PHE A 701 -15.08 -18.88 -3.87
C PHE A 701 -14.22 -19.86 -3.05
N VAL A 702 -13.01 -19.44 -2.71
CA VAL A 702 -11.99 -20.25 -2.04
C VAL A 702 -11.77 -19.76 -0.61
N LEU A 703 -11.98 -20.64 0.35
CA LEU A 703 -11.76 -20.35 1.77
C LEU A 703 -10.36 -20.81 2.21
N LEU A 704 -9.59 -19.89 2.79
CA LEU A 704 -8.17 -20.06 3.11
C LEU A 704 -7.93 -19.82 4.62
N PRO A 705 -7.97 -20.86 5.47
CA PRO A 705 -7.63 -20.74 6.89
C PRO A 705 -6.23 -20.13 7.11
N PHE A 706 -6.10 -19.19 8.04
CA PHE A 706 -4.81 -18.60 8.38
C PHE A 706 -3.83 -19.65 8.97
N VAL A 707 -2.63 -19.73 8.40
CA VAL A 707 -1.52 -20.55 8.89
C VAL A 707 -0.54 -19.65 9.63
N HIS A 708 -0.33 -19.91 10.92
CA HIS A 708 0.23 -18.92 11.83
C HIS A 708 1.70 -19.16 12.22
N HIS A 709 2.21 -20.39 12.13
CA HIS A 709 3.46 -20.81 12.78
C HIS A 709 4.66 -19.89 12.48
N SER A 710 4.80 -19.45 11.23
CA SER A 710 5.89 -18.55 10.80
C SER A 710 5.42 -17.13 10.45
N ALA A 711 4.16 -16.79 10.73
CA ALA A 711 3.61 -15.49 10.38
C ALA A 711 4.06 -14.41 11.38
N PRO A 712 4.71 -13.31 10.94
CA PRO A 712 5.22 -12.26 11.84
C PRO A 712 4.20 -11.71 12.84
N ILE A 713 2.97 -11.48 12.38
CA ILE A 713 1.87 -10.94 13.19
C ILE A 713 1.45 -11.89 14.33
N TYR A 714 1.55 -13.20 14.12
CA TYR A 714 1.31 -14.19 15.16
C TYR A 714 2.48 -14.23 16.14
N LEU A 715 3.71 -14.23 15.62
CA LEU A 715 4.94 -14.21 16.44
C LEU A 715 5.05 -12.95 17.31
N ALA A 716 4.43 -11.84 16.90
CA ALA A 716 4.32 -10.59 17.67
C ALA A 716 3.16 -10.59 18.69
N GLY A 717 2.37 -11.67 18.78
CA GLY A 717 1.23 -11.79 19.70
C GLY A 717 0.01 -10.95 19.31
N VAL A 718 -0.11 -10.56 18.05
CA VAL A 718 -1.18 -9.68 17.55
C VAL A 718 -2.32 -10.48 16.90
N ALA A 719 -2.04 -11.64 16.32
CA ALA A 719 -3.04 -12.49 15.65
C ALA A 719 -3.33 -13.80 16.41
N ARG A 720 -4.52 -14.37 16.16
CA ARG A 720 -4.93 -15.71 16.59
C ARG A 720 -4.13 -16.82 15.88
N PRO A 721 -4.07 -18.05 16.42
CA PRO A 721 -3.42 -19.20 15.76
C PRO A 721 -4.23 -19.78 14.58
N GLY A 722 -5.11 -19.01 13.95
CA GLY A 722 -6.03 -19.51 12.92
C GLY A 722 -7.41 -19.90 13.48
N PRO A 723 -8.33 -20.31 12.58
CA PRO A 723 -9.68 -20.72 12.94
C PRO A 723 -9.72 -22.14 13.51
N THR A 724 -10.65 -22.39 14.41
CA THR A 724 -10.99 -23.71 14.96
C THR A 724 -11.66 -24.62 13.91
N ALA A 725 -11.74 -25.92 14.17
CA ALA A 725 -12.47 -26.85 13.29
C ALA A 725 -13.96 -26.48 13.15
N ALA A 726 -14.60 -26.01 14.23
CA ALA A 726 -15.98 -25.54 14.21
C ALA A 726 -16.14 -24.28 13.35
N GLU A 727 -15.27 -23.27 13.53
CA GLU A 727 -15.27 -22.05 12.69
C GLU A 727 -15.07 -22.41 11.21
N ASN A 728 -14.17 -23.35 10.88
CA ASN A 728 -13.98 -23.83 9.51
C ASN A 728 -15.25 -24.46 8.92
N ARG A 729 -15.93 -25.33 9.67
CA ARG A 729 -17.21 -25.91 9.20
C ARG A 729 -18.28 -24.83 9.01
N ALA A 730 -18.43 -23.93 9.98
CA ALA A 730 -19.46 -22.91 9.97
C ALA A 730 -19.28 -21.93 8.81
N VAL A 731 -18.06 -21.45 8.55
CA VAL A 731 -17.82 -20.46 7.49
C VAL A 731 -17.96 -21.05 6.09
N HIS A 732 -17.60 -22.32 5.86
CA HIS A 732 -17.83 -22.97 4.57
C HIS A 732 -19.34 -23.19 4.33
N ALA A 733 -20.08 -23.61 5.35
CA ALA A 733 -21.53 -23.77 5.27
C ALA A 733 -22.23 -22.42 5.02
N LEU A 734 -21.83 -21.38 5.76
CA LEU A 734 -22.35 -20.03 5.56
C LEU A 734 -22.02 -19.49 4.16
N ALA A 735 -20.80 -19.71 3.65
CA ALA A 735 -20.42 -19.28 2.31
C ALA A 735 -21.33 -19.91 1.25
N ARG A 736 -21.63 -21.21 1.34
CA ARG A 736 -22.59 -21.89 0.46
C ARG A 736 -23.99 -21.26 0.53
N ILE A 737 -24.49 -21.00 1.73
CA ILE A 737 -25.83 -20.40 1.93
C ILE A 737 -25.86 -18.99 1.32
N MET A 738 -24.93 -18.12 1.74
CA MET A 738 -24.90 -16.72 1.33
C MET A 738 -24.55 -16.53 -0.15
N LEU A 739 -23.86 -17.47 -0.80
CA LEU A 739 -23.53 -17.41 -2.23
C LEU A 739 -24.48 -18.24 -3.10
N HIS A 740 -25.50 -18.88 -2.52
CA HIS A 740 -26.45 -19.69 -3.26
C HIS A 740 -27.12 -18.88 -4.39
N GLY A 741 -27.15 -19.49 -5.58
CA GLY A 741 -27.63 -18.87 -6.82
C GLY A 741 -26.68 -17.86 -7.49
N ALA A 742 -25.56 -17.49 -6.85
CA ALA A 742 -24.57 -16.55 -7.39
C ALA A 742 -23.26 -17.25 -7.80
N ILE A 743 -22.69 -18.06 -6.90
CA ILE A 743 -21.46 -18.84 -7.15
C ILE A 743 -21.74 -20.32 -6.86
N ALA A 744 -21.62 -21.16 -7.88
CA ALA A 744 -21.89 -22.59 -7.74
C ALA A 744 -20.76 -23.32 -7.00
N ASN A 745 -19.52 -22.89 -7.16
CA ASN A 745 -18.35 -23.61 -6.68
C ASN A 745 -17.77 -23.00 -5.40
N ILE A 746 -17.76 -23.79 -4.33
CA ILE A 746 -17.11 -23.46 -3.06
C ILE A 746 -15.95 -24.46 -2.89
N GLN A 747 -14.74 -23.92 -2.85
CA GLN A 747 -13.50 -24.66 -2.75
C GLN A 747 -12.94 -24.61 -1.33
N CYS A 748 -12.42 -25.74 -0.84
CA CYS A 748 -11.62 -25.80 0.37
C CYS A 748 -10.14 -26.10 0.06
N SER A 749 -9.22 -25.65 0.92
CA SER A 749 -7.78 -25.84 0.71
C SER A 749 -7.24 -26.99 1.57
N TRP A 750 -6.96 -28.13 0.96
CA TRP A 750 -6.42 -29.31 1.66
C TRP A 750 -5.07 -29.03 2.33
N VAL A 751 -4.26 -28.15 1.74
CA VAL A 751 -2.96 -27.76 2.31
C VAL A 751 -3.09 -26.98 3.61
N LYS A 752 -4.27 -26.44 3.92
CA LYS A 752 -4.55 -25.66 5.13
C LYS A 752 -5.44 -26.41 6.12
N LEU A 753 -6.39 -27.22 5.64
CA LEU A 753 -7.38 -27.89 6.48
C LEU A 753 -6.96 -29.30 6.94
N ARG A 754 -6.10 -30.00 6.18
CA ARG A 754 -5.87 -31.46 6.29
C ARG A 754 -7.07 -32.29 5.83
N ASP A 755 -6.81 -33.57 5.60
CA ASP A 755 -7.75 -34.50 4.97
C ASP A 755 -9.05 -34.70 5.77
N ASP A 756 -8.98 -34.76 7.10
CA ASP A 756 -10.12 -34.97 7.99
C ASP A 756 -11.10 -33.79 7.96
N LEU A 757 -10.56 -32.57 8.04
CA LEU A 757 -11.38 -31.37 8.01
C LEU A 757 -11.89 -31.05 6.60
N CYS A 758 -11.13 -31.37 5.55
CA CYS A 758 -11.64 -31.35 4.16
C CYS A 758 -12.87 -32.24 4.01
N ARG A 759 -12.86 -33.46 4.55
CA ARG A 759 -14.04 -34.34 4.54
C ARG A 759 -15.21 -33.73 5.31
N ALA A 760 -14.95 -33.13 6.48
CA ALA A 760 -15.99 -32.52 7.28
C ALA A 760 -16.70 -31.36 6.55
N VAL A 761 -15.97 -30.53 5.79
CA VAL A 761 -16.56 -29.43 5.02
C VAL A 761 -17.20 -29.87 3.70
N LEU A 762 -16.79 -31.01 3.12
CA LEU A 762 -17.47 -31.64 1.98
C LEU A 762 -18.92 -32.07 2.29
N SER A 763 -19.22 -32.33 3.57
CA SER A 763 -20.58 -32.57 4.08
C SER A 763 -21.25 -31.28 4.61
N GLY A 764 -20.72 -30.11 4.26
CA GLY A 764 -21.16 -28.80 4.76
C GLY A 764 -21.12 -27.72 3.70
N GLY A 765 -21.35 -28.05 2.42
CA GLY A 765 -21.51 -27.08 1.35
C GLY A 765 -20.38 -26.98 0.32
N VAL A 766 -19.24 -27.65 0.57
CA VAL A 766 -18.09 -27.69 -0.35
C VAL A 766 -18.30 -28.69 -1.48
N ASN A 767 -17.86 -28.33 -2.69
CA ASN A 767 -17.90 -29.20 -3.85
C ASN A 767 -16.57 -29.30 -4.61
N ASP A 768 -15.55 -28.55 -4.20
CA ASP A 768 -14.25 -28.54 -4.89
C ASP A 768 -13.09 -28.64 -3.89
N LEU A 769 -12.07 -29.42 -4.25
CA LEU A 769 -10.87 -29.66 -3.45
C LEU A 769 -9.64 -28.89 -3.96
N GLY A 770 -9.81 -28.06 -4.99
CA GLY A 770 -8.71 -27.37 -5.65
C GLY A 770 -7.82 -28.29 -6.45
N GLY A 771 -6.51 -28.06 -6.36
CA GLY A 771 -5.54 -28.60 -7.29
C GLY A 771 -4.64 -29.70 -6.73
N THR A 772 -3.94 -30.39 -7.63
CA THR A 772 -2.76 -31.20 -7.27
C THR A 772 -1.56 -30.34 -6.89
N LEU A 773 -1.57 -29.06 -7.29
CA LEU A 773 -0.65 -27.95 -7.01
C LEU A 773 0.79 -28.13 -7.50
N MET A 774 1.36 -29.33 -7.41
CA MET A 774 2.75 -29.70 -7.71
C MET A 774 3.85 -28.90 -6.98
N GLU A 775 3.54 -27.73 -6.42
CA GLU A 775 4.49 -26.75 -5.87
C GLU A 775 3.79 -25.75 -4.92
N GLU A 776 3.38 -26.18 -3.72
CA GLU A 776 2.83 -25.28 -2.70
C GLU A 776 3.90 -24.77 -1.72
N THR A 777 4.65 -23.74 -2.14
CA THR A 777 5.74 -23.16 -1.34
C THR A 777 5.24 -22.16 -0.29
N ILE A 778 4.16 -21.42 -0.57
CA ILE A 778 3.67 -20.32 0.28
C ILE A 778 3.20 -20.84 1.64
N SER A 779 2.27 -21.79 1.65
CA SER A 779 1.72 -22.37 2.88
C SER A 779 2.78 -23.19 3.62
N ARG A 780 3.71 -23.82 2.89
CA ARG A 780 4.81 -24.56 3.50
C ARG A 780 5.78 -23.63 4.24
N MET A 781 6.15 -22.50 3.64
CA MET A 781 6.96 -21.45 4.31
C MET A 781 6.24 -20.81 5.50
N ALA A 782 4.90 -20.78 5.50
CA ALA A 782 4.11 -20.35 6.66
C ALA A 782 4.07 -21.38 7.80
N GLY A 783 4.51 -22.62 7.54
CA GLY A 783 4.55 -23.72 8.50
C GLY A 783 3.37 -24.69 8.39
N SER A 784 2.76 -24.86 7.22
CA SER A 784 1.88 -26.01 6.96
C SER A 784 2.70 -27.30 6.89
N GLU A 785 2.16 -28.42 7.36
CA GLU A 785 2.80 -29.75 7.33
C GLU A 785 2.17 -30.69 6.30
N ASN A 786 1.28 -30.17 5.45
CA ASN A 786 0.40 -31.00 4.62
C ASN A 786 1.00 -31.36 3.25
N GLY A 787 2.29 -31.07 3.04
CA GLY A 787 3.02 -31.30 1.79
C GLY A 787 2.84 -30.18 0.75
N SER A 788 3.65 -30.24 -0.30
CA SER A 788 3.65 -29.29 -1.43
C SER A 788 2.79 -29.73 -2.62
N TYR A 789 2.34 -30.98 -2.64
CA TYR A 789 1.46 -31.54 -3.68
C TYR A 789 0.58 -32.65 -3.10
N LYS A 790 -0.48 -33.00 -3.83
CA LYS A 790 -1.29 -34.19 -3.57
C LYS A 790 -1.61 -34.89 -4.89
N THR A 791 -1.46 -36.20 -4.93
CA THR A 791 -1.72 -37.02 -6.12
C THR A 791 -3.22 -37.23 -6.34
N ILE A 792 -3.61 -37.60 -7.56
CA ILE A 792 -5.01 -37.91 -7.89
C ILE A 792 -5.52 -39.06 -6.99
N SER A 793 -4.70 -40.07 -6.78
CA SER A 793 -5.01 -41.22 -5.92
C SER A 793 -5.23 -40.82 -4.46
N GLU A 794 -4.44 -39.89 -3.92
CA GLU A 794 -4.64 -39.36 -2.56
C GLU A 794 -5.89 -38.50 -2.45
N ILE A 795 -6.19 -37.67 -3.47
CA ILE A 795 -7.44 -36.90 -3.53
C ILE A 795 -8.65 -37.86 -3.58
N ALA A 796 -8.57 -38.92 -4.38
CA ALA A 796 -9.62 -39.95 -4.45
C ALA A 796 -9.81 -40.67 -3.10
N ALA A 797 -8.72 -41.02 -2.42
CA ALA A 797 -8.77 -41.63 -1.09
C ALA A 797 -9.39 -40.69 -0.05
N MET A 798 -9.17 -39.38 -0.17
CA MET A 798 -9.79 -38.38 0.69
C MET A 798 -11.30 -38.27 0.47
N VAL A 799 -11.78 -38.38 -0.77
CA VAL A 799 -13.20 -38.27 -1.12
C VAL A 799 -13.98 -39.56 -0.91
N ALA A 800 -13.36 -40.73 -1.09
CA ALA A 800 -14.04 -42.03 -1.04
C ALA A 800 -14.97 -42.25 0.18
N PRO A 801 -14.62 -41.84 1.42
CA PRO A 801 -15.51 -41.99 2.57
C PRO A 801 -16.82 -41.19 2.49
N THR A 802 -16.89 -40.17 1.64
CA THR A 802 -18.11 -39.35 1.44
C THR A 802 -19.13 -40.04 0.52
N GLY A 803 -18.73 -41.08 -0.20
CA GLY A 803 -19.57 -41.75 -1.20
C GLY A 803 -19.83 -40.95 -2.48
N ARG A 804 -19.24 -39.75 -2.61
CA ARG A 804 -19.40 -38.86 -3.76
C ARG A 804 -18.40 -39.19 -4.88
N PRO A 805 -18.80 -39.10 -6.16
CA PRO A 805 -17.88 -39.29 -7.28
C PRO A 805 -16.85 -38.15 -7.37
N LEU A 806 -15.60 -38.48 -7.65
CA LEU A 806 -14.53 -37.52 -7.91
C LEU A 806 -14.43 -37.23 -9.42
N ARG A 807 -14.39 -35.96 -9.82
CA ARG A 807 -14.26 -35.54 -11.23
C ARG A 807 -13.11 -34.55 -11.44
N GLN A 808 -12.28 -34.79 -12.46
CA GLN A 808 -11.30 -33.79 -12.91
C GLN A 808 -12.01 -32.66 -13.68
N ARG A 809 -11.66 -31.41 -13.40
CA ARG A 809 -12.17 -30.21 -14.10
C ARG A 809 -11.05 -29.42 -14.79
N THR A 810 -11.43 -28.53 -15.69
CA THR A 810 -10.58 -27.39 -16.12
C THR A 810 -10.72 -26.22 -15.14
N THR A 811 -9.92 -25.15 -15.32
CA THR A 811 -10.01 -23.91 -14.52
C THR A 811 -11.41 -23.28 -14.59
N SER A 812 -12.07 -23.37 -15.75
CA SER A 812 -13.44 -22.88 -15.98
C SER A 812 -14.53 -23.90 -15.61
N TYR A 813 -14.21 -24.93 -14.82
CA TYR A 813 -15.13 -26.01 -14.39
C TYR A 813 -15.67 -26.91 -15.52
N GLY A 814 -15.06 -26.84 -16.70
CA GLY A 814 -15.35 -27.72 -17.84
C GLY A 814 -14.78 -29.14 -17.68
N ILE A 815 -14.87 -29.92 -18.76
CA ILE A 815 -14.32 -31.27 -18.84
C ILE A 815 -12.96 -31.19 -19.55
N PRO A 816 -11.86 -31.65 -18.95
CA PRO A 816 -10.57 -31.76 -19.64
C PRO A 816 -10.65 -32.70 -20.83
N ASP A 817 -9.87 -32.41 -21.89
CA ASP A 817 -9.77 -33.32 -23.02
C ASP A 817 -9.28 -34.72 -22.60
N GLU A 818 -9.68 -35.75 -23.35
CA GLU A 818 -9.33 -37.14 -23.05
C GLU A 818 -7.82 -37.36 -22.96
N GLU A 819 -7.05 -36.67 -23.82
CA GLU A 819 -5.59 -36.73 -23.82
C GLU A 819 -5.01 -36.22 -22.49
N ARG A 820 -5.55 -35.11 -21.97
CA ARG A 820 -5.11 -34.49 -20.71
C ARG A 820 -5.45 -35.38 -19.53
N THR A 821 -6.66 -35.93 -19.52
CA THR A 821 -7.10 -36.90 -18.50
C THR A 821 -6.22 -38.15 -18.50
N ALA A 822 -5.88 -38.68 -19.68
CA ALA A 822 -5.00 -39.84 -19.80
C ALA A 822 -3.57 -39.53 -19.34
N ALA A 823 -3.04 -38.34 -19.64
CA ALA A 823 -1.73 -37.90 -19.14
C ALA A 823 -1.72 -37.75 -17.61
N ALA A 824 -2.76 -37.13 -17.06
CA ALA A 824 -2.96 -36.98 -15.62
C ALA A 824 -3.04 -38.33 -14.90
N GLN A 825 -3.74 -39.32 -15.46
CA GLN A 825 -3.79 -40.66 -14.89
C GLN A 825 -2.43 -41.37 -14.91
N ARG A 826 -1.64 -41.20 -15.98
CA ARG A 826 -0.29 -41.79 -16.09
C ARG A 826 0.70 -41.19 -15.10
N SER A 827 0.63 -39.89 -14.89
CA SER A 827 1.46 -39.15 -13.93
C SER A 827 0.88 -39.17 -12.52
N ASP A 828 -0.37 -39.65 -12.36
CA ASP A 828 -1.19 -39.52 -11.17
C ASP A 828 -1.19 -38.06 -10.63
N GLY A 829 -1.25 -37.13 -11.59
CA GLY A 829 -1.44 -35.69 -11.44
C GLY A 829 -0.24 -34.88 -10.97
N VAL A 830 0.97 -35.45 -10.93
CA VAL A 830 2.18 -34.77 -10.45
C VAL A 830 3.38 -35.11 -11.32
N CYS A 831 4.17 -34.09 -11.68
CA CYS A 831 5.34 -34.26 -12.52
C CYS A 831 6.45 -35.09 -11.85
N ARG A 832 7.29 -35.74 -12.66
CA ARG A 832 8.36 -36.62 -12.19
C ARG A 832 9.46 -35.88 -11.44
N SER A 833 9.72 -34.62 -11.81
CA SER A 833 10.69 -33.73 -11.17
C SER A 833 10.35 -33.47 -9.70
N VAL A 834 9.05 -33.41 -9.36
CA VAL A 834 8.56 -33.21 -8.00
C VAL A 834 8.48 -34.53 -7.21
N ARG A 835 8.01 -35.62 -7.82
CA ARG A 835 7.79 -36.92 -7.13
C ARG A 835 9.05 -37.60 -6.57
N ARG A 836 10.24 -37.24 -7.03
CA ARG A 836 11.49 -37.95 -6.66
C ARG A 836 12.20 -37.31 -5.47
N GLN A 837 11.81 -37.69 -4.25
CA GLN A 837 12.74 -37.74 -3.10
C GLN A 837 12.29 -38.59 -1.89
N VAL A 838 11.45 -39.62 -2.07
CA VAL A 838 11.29 -40.67 -1.04
C VAL A 838 11.93 -41.95 -1.55
N VAL A 839 13.12 -42.24 -1.04
CA VAL A 839 13.86 -43.47 -1.31
C VAL A 839 13.00 -44.67 -0.89
N ILE A 840 12.70 -45.52 -1.87
CA ILE A 840 12.22 -46.88 -1.65
C ILE A 840 13.37 -47.66 -0.98
N THR A 841 13.35 -47.78 0.35
CA THR A 841 14.09 -48.84 1.04
C THR A 841 13.24 -50.10 1.04
N THR A 842 13.38 -50.91 0.01
CA THR A 842 13.12 -52.35 0.08
C THR A 842 14.38 -53.08 -0.34
N VAL A 843 15.08 -53.66 0.63
CA VAL A 843 15.73 -54.95 0.43
C VAL A 843 15.43 -55.81 1.64
N ASP A 844 14.45 -56.67 1.41
CA ASP A 844 14.24 -57.98 2.02
C ASP A 844 15.59 -58.72 2.11
N ILE A 845 16.14 -58.90 3.32
CA ILE A 845 17.23 -59.86 3.57
C ILE A 845 16.66 -60.97 4.43
N ARG A 846 16.27 -62.05 3.76
CA ARG A 846 16.20 -63.37 4.37
C ARG A 846 17.59 -63.80 4.81
N SER A 847 17.75 -64.02 6.11
CA SER A 847 18.49 -65.15 6.70
C SER A 847 17.97 -65.41 8.10
#